data_AF-A0A7W1P2S9-F1
#
_entry.id   AF-A0A7W1P2S9-F1
#
_cell.length_a   1.000
_cell.length_b   1.000
_cell.length_c   1.000
_cell.angle_alpha   90.00
_cell.angle_beta   90.00
_cell.angle_gamma   90.00
#
_symmetry.space_group_name_H-M   'P 1'
#
loop_
_entity.id
_entity.type
_entity.pdbx_description
1 polymer ?
#
loop_
_entity_poly.entity_id
_entity_poly.type
_entity_poly.pdbx_seq_one_letter_code
_entity_poly.pdbx_strand_id
1 'polypeptide(L)'
;MRSSTLQILFVAAIVGTGISFSGCSKAAKASRYTQRADSYFDSGDFQKAKIEYMNVLRTSGPSAKAIARLGEIWYEQGALLEAAPFLVRARELDGDNLANVLRLARTLTAVGQPSEARKEAAALLQQSPDNGEALLLLTEASVSDDDITNAQQVINDFPQKGSAYYHLALAHLALRRGDIAQAEEAANDAVAADPKLPPAHMALGVLWSLKKDGEHARQEFSTAADLAPVRSAIRITYAEFLAQNGGTEEASKYLSELTKQAKDYFPAWTSLARLRIGAKQYDEALADVQHVLREDSNNAEALMLQAQAWLGKGQSNEAIAQLERLDQAHPNTPAVKYQLAQALLRSNNVPRATTLLEQTVAAAPNRADAVLLLAEINIRSGKAQAAIQPLENLVKTQPTLLQASRILAQAYRGVGRLDDAAAIFRQQIAFNGNWAEPYYLLGVLLRDQKKNAEARDAFSKALQIEPQNPGPVQQLVDMDIADKQFALATERVQKALLAKDPNSAPAHFILGKILVAQQQWDAAEAELNRAIELDANLEVAYRLLVATYISSGKLQDAASRLEQLAAKNPKNTGALFALGMVYSSLKDYSKARDAYEKVLALQPDAAPTLNNLAFLYAEQFNDLNKAQEFASKARSIAPNDPHIADTLGWILYKRGDYQQASTLLHEAATNLADSADVQFHDGMASYMIGNTQAARVALEKAVNSASDFNGKDEARQRLAVLSSGVPAPDAPSEDGQGAGTQKPADPVVWMQQAAQFEKQAAFDKAADAYSHALESNPRLLPALRRLTELNLGPLQNSAKALEFGKRARQIDSNDPDIAALFGKASYAAGNFQQAYDVLQSAARDKRDDPDVLYAFAWAAYSVGREAEAKDAMKRVATFRNSTASADAQRFVSLVEAASSDKGTQGAGGIATEALAADPNYVPALMLQAWSTQQSDKQAAAKLYSQVLSRFPDFGPAQKQLAALLADDPAQQAKAFELAMAARRTMPNDVELAETLVRLSYGRKDYRRVVQVLEQSQRQKPLEASSLFYLGMAQSQLNQRPAARDTLAKALAAGLTGPEADEANRVLVEISRQ
;
A
#
# COMPACT_ATOMS: atom_id res chain seq x y z
N MET A 1 -39.01 -18.25 -102.44
CA MET A 1 -37.60 -18.23 -102.91
C MET A 1 -36.99 -16.91 -102.45
N ARG A 2 -35.78 -16.76 -101.88
CA ARG A 2 -34.73 -17.65 -101.36
C ARG A 2 -33.71 -16.77 -100.59
N SER A 3 -33.22 -17.27 -99.45
CA SER A 3 -31.88 -17.13 -98.78
C SER A 3 -31.32 -15.71 -98.47
N SER A 4 -30.73 -15.40 -97.32
CA SER A 4 -29.91 -16.20 -96.39
C SER A 4 -29.89 -15.47 -95.02
N THR A 5 -29.91 -16.22 -93.92
CA THR A 5 -30.44 -15.78 -92.62
C THR A 5 -29.54 -14.86 -91.80
N LEU A 6 -29.92 -13.59 -91.78
CA LEU A 6 -29.68 -12.55 -90.77
C LEU A 6 -31.05 -11.89 -90.50
N GLN A 7 -31.34 -11.50 -89.25
CA GLN A 7 -32.45 -10.62 -88.82
C GLN A 7 -33.90 -11.23 -88.95
N ILE A 8 -34.92 -11.02 -88.10
CA ILE A 8 -35.31 -9.88 -87.26
C ILE A 8 -36.58 -10.21 -86.40
N LEU A 9 -36.71 -9.60 -85.20
CA LEU A 9 -37.94 -9.16 -84.47
C LEU A 9 -38.95 -10.20 -83.86
N PHE A 10 -39.76 -9.94 -82.81
CA PHE A 10 -40.36 -8.67 -82.34
C PHE A 10 -41.01 -8.79 -80.93
N VAL A 11 -41.05 -7.64 -80.23
CA VAL A 11 -42.05 -7.12 -79.25
C VAL A 11 -41.78 -7.31 -77.76
N ALA A 12 -41.29 -6.23 -77.15
CA ALA A 12 -41.65 -5.79 -75.81
C ALA A 12 -43.11 -5.29 -75.77
N ALA A 13 -43.88 -5.71 -74.78
CA ALA A 13 -45.11 -5.02 -74.35
C ALA A 13 -45.10 -4.84 -72.82
N ILE A 14 -45.10 -3.57 -72.44
CA ILE A 14 -45.12 -3.01 -71.08
C ILE A 14 -46.57 -2.99 -70.54
N VAL A 15 -46.68 -2.91 -69.21
CA VAL A 15 -47.81 -2.50 -68.32
C VAL A 15 -48.29 -3.68 -67.46
N GLY A 16 -47.83 -3.79 -66.20
CA GLY A 16 -48.60 -3.19 -65.10
C GLY A 16 -47.89 -3.33 -63.75
N THR A 17 -47.24 -2.23 -63.35
CA THR A 17 -47.05 -1.70 -61.99
C THR A 17 -47.41 -2.55 -60.77
N GLY A 18 -46.38 -2.81 -59.96
CA GLY A 18 -46.49 -3.14 -58.54
C GLY A 18 -45.13 -2.98 -57.86
N ILE A 19 -44.54 -1.78 -57.91
CA ILE A 19 -43.40 -1.42 -57.05
C ILE A 19 -43.89 -1.49 -55.60
N SER A 20 -43.62 -2.62 -54.96
CA SER A 20 -43.58 -2.69 -53.50
C SER A 20 -42.12 -2.55 -53.10
N PHE A 21 -41.77 -1.42 -52.50
CA PHE A 21 -40.58 -1.30 -51.67
C PHE A 21 -40.74 -2.30 -50.51
N SER A 22 -40.32 -3.56 -50.72
CA SER A 22 -40.11 -4.49 -49.62
C SER A 22 -38.85 -4.04 -48.90
N GLY A 23 -39.00 -3.22 -47.85
CA GLY A 23 -37.94 -3.05 -46.86
C GLY A 23 -37.46 -4.45 -46.46
N CYS A 24 -36.15 -4.72 -46.59
CA CYS A 24 -35.57 -6.02 -46.24
C CYS A 24 -36.08 -6.41 -44.85
N SER A 25 -36.87 -7.48 -44.77
CA SER A 25 -37.41 -7.96 -43.50
C SER A 25 -36.24 -8.30 -42.56
N LYS A 26 -36.43 -8.14 -41.25
CA LYS A 26 -35.42 -8.53 -40.24
C LYS A 26 -34.94 -9.97 -40.46
N ALA A 27 -35.83 -10.86 -40.88
CA ALA A 27 -35.52 -12.25 -41.22
C ALA A 27 -34.58 -12.38 -42.45
N ALA A 28 -34.81 -11.62 -43.52
CA ALA A 28 -33.93 -11.63 -44.69
C ALA A 28 -32.52 -11.09 -44.36
N LYS A 29 -32.45 -10.07 -43.48
CA LYS A 29 -31.18 -9.52 -43.01
C LYS A 29 -30.42 -10.50 -42.11
N ALA A 30 -31.11 -11.16 -41.18
CA ALA A 30 -30.53 -12.20 -40.33
C ALA A 30 -30.01 -13.39 -41.15
N SER A 31 -30.76 -13.85 -42.15
CA SER A 31 -30.33 -14.94 -43.05
C SER A 31 -29.03 -14.61 -43.80
N ARG A 32 -28.89 -13.38 -44.33
CA ARG A 32 -27.63 -12.93 -44.95
C ARG A 32 -26.46 -12.89 -43.97
N TYR A 33 -26.71 -12.44 -42.73
CA TYR A 33 -25.69 -12.46 -41.68
C TYR A 33 -25.27 -13.90 -41.37
N THR A 34 -26.21 -14.82 -41.21
CA THR A 34 -25.92 -16.25 -40.98
C THR A 34 -25.10 -16.85 -42.14
N GLN A 35 -25.47 -16.59 -43.39
CA GLN A 35 -24.74 -17.15 -44.54
C GLN A 35 -23.29 -16.65 -44.61
N ARG A 36 -23.06 -15.36 -44.35
CA ARG A 36 -21.70 -14.81 -44.29
C ARG A 36 -20.94 -15.35 -43.09
N ALA A 37 -21.60 -15.46 -41.94
CA ALA A 37 -21.01 -16.02 -40.72
C ALA A 37 -20.56 -17.47 -40.94
N ASP A 38 -21.42 -18.32 -41.51
CA ASP A 38 -21.09 -19.71 -41.85
C ASP A 38 -19.93 -19.77 -42.86
N SER A 39 -19.94 -18.93 -43.91
CA SER A 39 -18.83 -18.89 -44.87
C SER A 39 -17.49 -18.49 -44.24
N TYR A 40 -17.49 -17.55 -43.29
CA TYR A 40 -16.27 -17.18 -42.56
C TYR A 40 -15.86 -18.25 -41.54
N PHE A 41 -16.83 -18.91 -40.91
CA PHE A 41 -16.58 -20.00 -39.98
C PHE A 41 -15.92 -21.18 -40.71
N ASP A 42 -16.47 -21.59 -41.86
CA ASP A 42 -15.96 -22.70 -42.67
C ASP A 42 -14.58 -22.39 -43.28
N SER A 43 -14.26 -21.11 -43.51
CA SER A 43 -12.92 -20.68 -43.95
C SER A 43 -11.92 -20.49 -42.80
N GLY A 44 -12.35 -20.67 -41.54
CA GLY A 44 -11.52 -20.45 -40.35
C GLY A 44 -11.26 -18.98 -40.00
N ASP A 45 -11.93 -18.02 -40.67
CA ASP A 45 -11.88 -16.59 -40.33
C ASP A 45 -12.84 -16.29 -39.16
N PHE A 46 -12.47 -16.82 -37.99
CA PHE A 46 -13.31 -16.77 -36.80
C PHE A 46 -13.62 -15.35 -36.33
N GLN A 47 -12.75 -14.38 -36.59
CA GLN A 47 -13.01 -12.99 -36.26
C GLN A 47 -14.19 -12.42 -37.04
N LYS A 48 -14.21 -12.59 -38.36
CA LYS A 48 -15.35 -12.15 -39.17
C LYS A 48 -16.60 -12.97 -38.88
N ALA A 49 -16.45 -14.29 -38.68
CA ALA A 49 -17.56 -15.17 -38.33
C ALA A 49 -18.27 -14.71 -37.05
N LYS A 50 -17.50 -14.40 -35.99
CA LYS A 50 -18.01 -13.93 -34.70
C LYS A 50 -18.80 -12.63 -34.83
N ILE A 51 -18.28 -11.64 -35.58
CA ILE A 51 -18.98 -10.37 -35.82
C ILE A 51 -20.33 -10.63 -36.51
N GLU A 52 -20.35 -11.47 -37.53
CA GLU A 52 -21.56 -11.77 -38.29
C GLU A 52 -22.57 -12.57 -37.45
N TYR A 53 -22.15 -13.57 -36.66
CA TYR A 53 -23.03 -14.27 -35.72
C TYR A 53 -23.60 -13.34 -34.64
N MET A 54 -22.80 -12.39 -34.12
CA MET A 54 -23.30 -11.37 -33.21
C MET A 54 -24.35 -10.46 -33.87
N ASN A 55 -24.19 -10.15 -35.16
CA ASN A 55 -25.20 -9.41 -35.93
C ASN A 55 -26.48 -10.21 -36.14
N VAL A 56 -26.40 -11.54 -36.28
CA VAL A 56 -27.58 -12.43 -36.26
C VAL A 56 -28.34 -12.25 -34.96
N LEU A 57 -27.66 -12.38 -33.80
CA LEU A 57 -28.29 -12.25 -32.48
C LEU A 57 -28.94 -10.88 -32.26
N ARG A 58 -28.28 -9.80 -32.70
CA ARG A 58 -28.83 -8.43 -32.62
C ARG A 58 -30.05 -8.20 -33.52
N THR A 59 -30.15 -8.92 -34.65
CA THR A 59 -31.17 -8.66 -35.67
C THR A 59 -32.44 -9.49 -35.48
N SER A 60 -32.29 -10.77 -35.11
CA SER A 60 -33.40 -11.72 -35.00
C SER A 60 -33.65 -12.25 -33.58
N GLY A 61 -32.87 -11.84 -32.58
CA GLY A 61 -32.93 -12.41 -31.23
C GLY A 61 -32.13 -13.72 -31.10
N PRO A 62 -32.31 -14.48 -30.01
CA PRO A 62 -31.55 -15.70 -29.73
C PRO A 62 -31.68 -16.73 -30.85
N SER A 63 -30.55 -17.20 -31.38
CA SER A 63 -30.47 -18.25 -32.39
C SER A 63 -29.59 -19.38 -31.86
N ALA A 64 -30.14 -20.59 -31.76
CA ALA A 64 -29.42 -21.77 -31.27
C ALA A 64 -28.13 -22.00 -32.06
N LYS A 65 -28.21 -21.94 -33.40
CA LYS A 65 -27.06 -22.08 -34.29
C LYS A 65 -26.00 -20.98 -34.07
N ALA A 66 -26.40 -19.71 -34.01
CA ALA A 66 -25.44 -18.62 -33.85
C ALA A 66 -24.76 -18.65 -32.47
N ILE A 67 -25.49 -18.98 -31.41
CA ILE A 67 -24.93 -19.13 -30.06
C ILE A 67 -23.97 -20.31 -29.99
N ALA A 68 -24.38 -21.46 -30.55
CA ALA A 68 -23.53 -22.65 -30.69
C ALA A 68 -22.20 -22.33 -31.39
N ARG A 69 -22.27 -21.67 -32.56
CA ARG A 69 -21.08 -21.31 -33.34
C ARG A 69 -20.17 -20.31 -32.63
N LEU A 70 -20.73 -19.36 -31.88
CA LEU A 70 -19.94 -18.45 -31.04
C LEU A 70 -19.21 -19.20 -29.92
N GLY A 71 -19.88 -20.17 -29.28
CA GLY A 71 -19.24 -21.03 -28.28
C GLY A 71 -18.13 -21.89 -28.87
N GLU A 72 -18.34 -22.44 -30.06
CA GLU A 72 -17.34 -23.21 -30.81
C GLU A 72 -16.14 -22.35 -31.21
N ILE A 73 -16.35 -21.14 -31.73
CA ILE A 73 -15.26 -20.21 -32.06
C ILE A 73 -14.38 -19.94 -30.82
N TRP A 74 -14.98 -19.58 -29.69
CA TRP A 74 -14.23 -19.31 -28.47
C TRP A 74 -13.48 -20.54 -27.96
N TYR A 75 -14.11 -21.72 -28.04
CA TYR A 75 -13.48 -23.00 -27.71
C TYR A 75 -12.26 -23.27 -28.58
N GLU A 76 -12.37 -23.13 -29.90
CA GLU A 76 -11.26 -23.33 -30.84
C GLU A 76 -10.13 -22.31 -30.63
N GLN A 77 -10.45 -21.06 -30.26
CA GLN A 77 -9.46 -20.04 -29.90
C GLN A 77 -8.77 -20.33 -28.55
N GLY A 78 -9.25 -21.31 -27.78
CA GLY A 78 -8.75 -21.64 -26.43
C GLY A 78 -9.24 -20.72 -25.32
N ALA A 79 -10.21 -19.85 -25.61
CA ALA A 79 -10.83 -18.90 -24.68
C ALA A 79 -11.98 -19.59 -23.91
N LEU A 80 -11.62 -20.54 -23.03
CA LEU A 80 -12.59 -21.47 -22.43
C LEU A 80 -13.57 -20.79 -21.46
N LEU A 81 -13.14 -19.73 -20.76
CA LEU A 81 -14.01 -18.95 -19.88
C LEU A 81 -15.08 -18.20 -20.67
N GLU A 82 -14.71 -17.69 -21.84
CA GLU A 82 -15.59 -16.99 -22.77
C GLU A 82 -16.50 -17.98 -23.50
N ALA A 83 -16.02 -19.20 -23.80
CA ALA A 83 -16.79 -20.25 -24.46
C ALA A 83 -17.92 -20.80 -23.58
N ALA A 84 -17.67 -20.98 -22.28
CA ALA A 84 -18.58 -21.60 -21.33
C ALA A 84 -20.04 -21.07 -21.38
N PRO A 85 -20.31 -19.76 -21.24
CA PRO A 85 -21.69 -19.25 -21.25
C PRO A 85 -22.41 -19.48 -22.58
N PHE A 86 -21.71 -19.43 -23.71
CA PHE A 86 -22.32 -19.71 -25.02
C PHE A 86 -22.62 -21.19 -25.18
N LEU A 87 -21.74 -22.08 -24.73
CA LEU A 87 -21.93 -23.52 -24.81
C LEU A 87 -23.06 -24.00 -23.88
N VAL A 88 -23.16 -23.47 -22.67
CA VAL A 88 -24.31 -23.71 -21.76
C VAL A 88 -25.60 -23.26 -22.44
N ARG A 89 -25.64 -22.04 -22.97
CA ARG A 89 -26.84 -21.53 -23.63
C ARG A 89 -27.18 -22.29 -24.92
N ALA A 90 -26.19 -22.78 -25.64
CA ALA A 90 -26.38 -23.64 -26.80
C ALA A 90 -27.03 -24.97 -26.39
N ARG A 91 -26.54 -25.59 -25.31
CA ARG A 91 -27.12 -26.80 -24.71
C ARG A 91 -28.57 -26.64 -24.30
N GLU A 92 -28.93 -25.50 -23.71
CA GLU A 92 -30.32 -25.19 -23.33
C GLU A 92 -31.25 -25.03 -24.54
N LEU A 93 -30.72 -24.56 -25.67
CA LEU A 93 -31.52 -24.26 -26.87
C LEU A 93 -31.62 -25.46 -27.84
N ASP A 94 -30.60 -26.30 -27.87
CA ASP A 94 -30.51 -27.48 -28.73
C ASP A 94 -29.67 -28.56 -28.04
N GLY A 95 -30.36 -29.43 -27.30
CA GLY A 95 -29.75 -30.53 -26.56
C GLY A 95 -29.25 -31.67 -27.44
N ASP A 96 -29.71 -31.77 -28.69
CA ASP A 96 -29.39 -32.91 -29.56
C ASP A 96 -28.05 -32.73 -30.29
N ASN A 97 -27.45 -31.54 -30.20
CA ASN A 97 -26.13 -31.26 -30.75
C ASN A 97 -25.01 -31.82 -29.87
N LEU A 98 -24.78 -33.14 -29.95
CA LEU A 98 -23.81 -33.87 -29.13
C LEU A 98 -22.39 -33.28 -29.18
N ALA A 99 -21.97 -32.72 -30.32
CA ALA A 99 -20.65 -32.09 -30.46
C ALA A 99 -20.48 -30.88 -29.55
N ASN A 100 -21.54 -30.07 -29.36
CA ASN A 100 -21.52 -28.95 -28.43
C ASN A 100 -21.60 -29.38 -26.98
N VAL A 101 -22.37 -30.43 -26.68
CA VAL A 101 -22.39 -31.03 -25.32
C VAL A 101 -20.99 -31.50 -24.95
N LEU A 102 -20.27 -32.12 -25.89
CA LEU A 102 -18.91 -32.60 -25.67
C LEU A 102 -17.93 -31.44 -25.42
N ARG A 103 -18.01 -30.37 -26.22
CA ARG A 103 -17.22 -29.14 -25.99
C ARG A 103 -17.55 -28.49 -24.65
N LEU A 104 -18.82 -28.48 -24.27
CA LEU A 104 -19.26 -27.98 -22.96
C LEU A 104 -18.64 -28.79 -21.83
N ALA A 105 -18.74 -30.13 -21.88
CA ALA A 105 -18.14 -31.01 -20.88
C ALA A 105 -16.62 -30.77 -20.75
N ARG A 106 -15.89 -30.67 -21.87
CA ARG A 106 -14.46 -30.31 -21.89
C ARG A 106 -14.18 -28.96 -21.25
N THR A 107 -14.96 -27.95 -21.63
CA THR A 107 -14.84 -26.59 -21.09
C THR A 107 -15.05 -26.60 -19.58
N LEU A 108 -16.10 -27.28 -19.10
CA LEU A 108 -16.41 -27.43 -17.67
C LEU A 108 -15.29 -28.13 -16.91
N THR A 109 -14.68 -29.18 -17.47
CA THR A 109 -13.51 -29.84 -16.87
C THR A 109 -12.35 -28.85 -16.73
N ALA A 110 -12.03 -28.12 -17.82
CA ALA A 110 -10.90 -27.19 -17.85
C ALA A 110 -11.07 -25.98 -16.93
N VAL A 111 -12.30 -25.46 -16.77
CA VAL A 111 -12.59 -24.32 -15.88
C VAL A 111 -12.87 -24.73 -14.43
N GLY A 112 -12.57 -25.99 -14.07
CA GLY A 112 -12.62 -26.47 -12.68
C GLY A 112 -14.02 -26.80 -12.17
N GLN A 113 -14.93 -27.20 -13.06
CA GLN A 113 -16.30 -27.66 -12.73
C GLN A 113 -16.50 -29.16 -13.05
N PRO A 114 -15.71 -30.07 -12.44
CA PRO A 114 -15.71 -31.49 -12.80
C PRO A 114 -17.07 -32.18 -12.54
N SER A 115 -17.82 -31.73 -11.53
CA SER A 115 -19.17 -32.28 -11.25
C SER A 115 -20.13 -32.06 -12.43
N GLU A 116 -20.20 -30.83 -12.96
CA GLU A 116 -21.07 -30.51 -14.10
C GLU A 116 -20.55 -31.16 -15.38
N ALA A 117 -19.22 -31.21 -15.57
CA ALA A 117 -18.61 -31.90 -16.70
C ALA A 117 -19.01 -33.39 -16.74
N ARG A 118 -18.98 -34.08 -15.59
CA ARG A 118 -19.41 -35.48 -15.49
C ARG A 118 -20.88 -35.66 -15.81
N LYS A 119 -21.76 -34.75 -15.36
CA LYS A 119 -23.20 -34.83 -15.68
C LYS A 119 -23.43 -34.75 -17.18
N GLU A 120 -22.77 -33.82 -17.87
CA GLU A 120 -22.89 -33.69 -19.32
C GLU A 120 -22.28 -34.90 -20.05
N ALA A 121 -21.13 -35.41 -19.60
CA ALA A 121 -20.52 -36.62 -20.16
C ALA A 121 -21.39 -37.88 -19.95
N ALA A 122 -22.02 -38.03 -18.79
CA ALA A 122 -22.96 -39.11 -18.51
C ALA A 122 -24.23 -38.99 -19.37
N ALA A 123 -24.75 -37.78 -19.55
CA ALA A 123 -25.89 -37.54 -20.43
C ALA A 123 -25.58 -37.87 -21.90
N LEU A 124 -24.36 -37.56 -22.35
CA LEU A 124 -23.88 -37.97 -23.67
C LEU A 124 -23.85 -39.48 -23.83
N LEU A 125 -23.33 -40.22 -22.83
CA LEU A 125 -23.29 -41.68 -22.85
C LEU A 125 -24.69 -42.31 -22.81
N GLN A 126 -25.69 -41.66 -22.19
CA GLN A 126 -27.07 -42.14 -22.27
C GLN A 126 -27.64 -42.03 -23.70
N GLN A 127 -27.29 -40.97 -24.44
CA GLN A 127 -27.76 -40.75 -25.81
C GLN A 127 -26.91 -41.49 -26.85
N SER A 128 -25.64 -41.75 -26.55
CA SER A 128 -24.69 -42.47 -27.40
C SER A 128 -23.79 -43.36 -26.52
N PRO A 129 -24.26 -44.57 -26.16
CA PRO A 129 -23.57 -45.47 -25.21
C PRO A 129 -22.18 -45.94 -25.63
N ASP A 130 -21.84 -45.79 -26.91
CA ASP A 130 -20.54 -46.15 -27.49
C ASP A 130 -19.62 -44.95 -27.73
N ASN A 131 -19.96 -43.76 -27.22
CA ASN A 131 -19.15 -42.55 -27.38
C ASN A 131 -17.90 -42.58 -26.47
N GLY A 132 -16.76 -42.97 -27.05
CA GLY A 132 -15.48 -43.07 -26.33
C GLY A 132 -14.95 -41.74 -25.78
N GLU A 133 -15.17 -40.61 -26.47
CA GLU A 133 -14.72 -39.29 -25.98
C GLU A 133 -15.51 -38.87 -24.73
N ALA A 134 -16.81 -39.17 -24.68
CA ALA A 134 -17.64 -38.93 -23.50
C ALA A 134 -17.22 -39.84 -22.33
N LEU A 135 -16.87 -41.11 -22.60
CA LEU A 135 -16.32 -42.02 -21.59
C LEU A 135 -15.02 -41.47 -20.98
N LEU A 136 -14.07 -41.05 -21.82
CA LEU A 136 -12.80 -40.48 -21.37
C LEU A 136 -13.03 -39.23 -20.51
N LEU A 137 -13.87 -38.29 -20.95
CA LEU A 137 -14.17 -37.07 -20.18
C LEU A 137 -14.82 -37.35 -18.83
N LEU A 138 -15.72 -38.34 -18.76
CA LEU A 138 -16.33 -38.77 -17.51
C LEU A 138 -15.26 -39.27 -16.53
N THR A 139 -14.28 -40.04 -17.01
CA THR A 139 -13.16 -40.51 -16.18
C THR A 139 -12.21 -39.38 -15.77
N GLU A 140 -11.85 -38.47 -16.67
CA GLU A 140 -10.97 -37.32 -16.37
C GLU A 140 -11.56 -36.41 -15.29
N ALA A 141 -12.88 -36.19 -15.36
CA ALA A 141 -13.64 -35.38 -14.42
C ALA A 141 -14.03 -36.13 -13.13
N SER A 142 -13.64 -37.40 -12.96
CA SER A 142 -13.85 -38.17 -11.73
C SER A 142 -12.72 -37.93 -10.74
N VAL A 143 -13.05 -37.27 -9.62
CA VAL A 143 -12.07 -36.74 -8.66
C VAL A 143 -12.20 -37.39 -7.27
N SER A 144 -13.42 -37.66 -6.78
CA SER A 144 -13.61 -38.35 -5.49
C SER A 144 -13.67 -39.87 -5.65
N ASP A 145 -13.48 -40.61 -4.55
CA ASP A 145 -13.53 -42.08 -4.55
C ASP A 145 -14.89 -42.62 -5.03
N ASP A 146 -15.99 -41.94 -4.67
CA ASP A 146 -17.33 -42.27 -5.15
C ASP A 146 -17.45 -42.06 -6.67
N ASP A 147 -16.88 -40.97 -7.18
CA ASP A 147 -16.88 -40.68 -8.62
C ASP A 147 -16.06 -41.71 -9.39
N ILE A 148 -14.89 -42.08 -8.86
CA ILE A 148 -14.00 -43.10 -9.41
C ILE A 148 -14.73 -44.46 -9.45
N THR A 149 -15.51 -44.78 -8.42
CA THR A 149 -16.31 -46.01 -8.36
C THR A 149 -17.43 -46.00 -9.38
N ASN A 150 -18.15 -44.88 -9.51
CA ASN A 150 -19.20 -44.73 -10.51
C ASN A 150 -18.65 -44.77 -11.94
N ALA A 151 -17.53 -44.12 -12.20
CA ALA A 151 -16.85 -44.16 -13.48
C ALA A 151 -16.40 -45.59 -13.83
N GLN A 152 -15.92 -46.37 -12.86
CA GLN A 152 -15.60 -47.78 -13.08
C GLN A 152 -16.80 -48.59 -13.55
N GLN A 153 -18.00 -48.35 -12.99
CA GLN A 153 -19.22 -49.03 -13.42
C GLN A 153 -19.55 -48.67 -14.87
N VAL A 154 -19.47 -47.39 -15.23
CA VAL A 154 -19.70 -46.92 -16.60
C VAL A 154 -18.70 -47.54 -17.59
N ILE A 155 -17.42 -47.65 -17.22
CA ILE A 155 -16.41 -48.34 -18.04
C ILE A 155 -16.79 -49.83 -18.21
N ASN A 156 -17.18 -50.51 -17.14
CA ASN A 156 -17.52 -51.93 -17.18
C ASN A 156 -18.71 -52.23 -18.11
N ASP A 157 -19.66 -51.30 -18.17
CA ASP A 157 -20.87 -51.40 -19.00
C ASP A 157 -20.65 -50.87 -20.44
N PHE A 158 -19.48 -50.29 -20.73
CA PHE A 158 -19.19 -49.71 -22.05
C PHE A 158 -19.17 -50.78 -23.16
N PRO A 159 -19.93 -50.61 -24.26
CA PRO A 159 -20.07 -51.64 -25.29
C PRO A 159 -18.77 -51.95 -26.07
N GLN A 160 -17.92 -50.97 -26.31
CA GLN A 160 -16.71 -51.10 -27.14
C GLN A 160 -15.43 -51.29 -26.31
N LYS A 161 -15.33 -52.41 -25.59
CA LYS A 161 -14.23 -52.73 -24.66
C LYS A 161 -12.84 -52.91 -25.28
N GLY A 162 -12.74 -52.97 -26.62
CA GLY A 162 -11.45 -53.00 -27.33
C GLY A 162 -11.07 -51.66 -27.97
N SER A 163 -11.86 -50.60 -27.74
CA SER A 163 -11.58 -49.28 -28.32
C SER A 163 -10.44 -48.59 -27.57
N ALA A 164 -9.67 -47.76 -28.27
CA ALA A 164 -8.59 -46.98 -27.66
C ALA A 164 -9.09 -46.07 -26.53
N TYR A 165 -10.29 -45.49 -26.67
CA TYR A 165 -10.90 -44.66 -25.63
C TYR A 165 -11.30 -45.44 -24.37
N TYR A 166 -11.72 -46.71 -24.50
CA TYR A 166 -11.98 -47.58 -23.35
C TYR A 166 -10.70 -47.83 -22.56
N HIS A 167 -9.61 -48.16 -23.25
CA HIS A 167 -8.31 -48.38 -22.63
C HIS A 167 -7.74 -47.09 -22.01
N LEU A 168 -7.93 -45.93 -22.64
CA LEU A 168 -7.59 -44.63 -22.05
C LEU A 168 -8.38 -44.33 -20.77
N ALA A 169 -9.68 -44.61 -20.77
CA ALA A 169 -10.52 -44.43 -19.59
C ALA A 169 -10.04 -45.30 -18.42
N LEU A 170 -9.63 -46.55 -18.68
CA LEU A 170 -8.98 -47.41 -17.68
C LEU A 170 -7.64 -46.83 -17.20
N ALA A 171 -6.80 -46.36 -18.12
CA ALA A 171 -5.49 -45.79 -17.80
C ALA A 171 -5.62 -44.56 -16.87
N HIS A 172 -6.53 -43.64 -17.19
CA HIS A 172 -6.81 -42.47 -16.36
C HIS A 172 -7.34 -42.85 -14.97
N LEU A 173 -8.23 -43.85 -14.89
CA LEU A 173 -8.78 -44.28 -13.61
C LEU A 173 -7.74 -44.99 -12.74
N ALA A 174 -6.86 -45.79 -13.33
CA ALA A 174 -5.73 -46.42 -12.64
C ALA A 174 -4.74 -45.36 -12.12
N LEU A 175 -4.41 -44.35 -12.93
CA LEU A 175 -3.59 -43.21 -12.49
C LEU A 175 -4.20 -42.49 -11.28
N ARG A 176 -5.51 -42.25 -11.28
CA ARG A 176 -6.23 -41.63 -10.15
C ARG A 176 -6.13 -42.45 -8.86
N ARG A 177 -6.07 -43.78 -8.98
CA ARG A 177 -5.87 -44.71 -7.84
C ARG A 177 -4.40 -44.87 -7.44
N GLY A 178 -3.47 -44.26 -8.17
CA GLY A 178 -2.03 -44.40 -7.96
C GLY A 178 -1.43 -45.70 -8.49
N ASP A 179 -2.18 -46.48 -9.27
CA ASP A 179 -1.69 -47.71 -9.89
C ASP A 179 -1.02 -47.41 -11.24
N ILE A 180 0.26 -47.03 -11.17
CA ILE A 180 1.05 -46.67 -12.35
C ILE A 180 1.23 -47.87 -13.30
N ALA A 181 1.30 -49.10 -12.78
CA ALA A 181 1.52 -50.29 -13.59
C ALA A 181 0.30 -50.63 -14.43
N GLN A 182 -0.89 -50.65 -13.81
CA GLN A 182 -2.14 -50.86 -14.53
C GLN A 182 -2.44 -49.72 -15.51
N ALA A 183 -2.09 -48.48 -15.13
CA ALA A 183 -2.23 -47.34 -16.02
C ALA A 183 -1.36 -47.45 -17.27
N GLU A 184 -0.12 -47.91 -17.12
CA GLU A 184 0.82 -48.11 -18.22
C GLU A 184 0.37 -49.23 -19.15
N GLU A 185 -0.10 -50.37 -18.61
CA GLU A 185 -0.67 -51.45 -19.42
C GLU A 185 -1.86 -50.94 -20.25
N ALA A 186 -2.82 -50.27 -19.61
CA ALA A 186 -3.99 -49.74 -20.30
C ALA A 186 -3.66 -48.63 -21.31
N ALA A 187 -2.67 -47.78 -21.05
CA ALA A 187 -2.22 -46.77 -22.01
C ALA A 187 -1.53 -47.39 -23.23
N ASN A 188 -0.75 -48.46 -23.05
CA ASN A 188 -0.16 -49.22 -24.15
C ASN A 188 -1.24 -49.92 -24.99
N ASP A 189 -2.24 -50.52 -24.37
CA ASP A 189 -3.39 -51.09 -25.07
C ASP A 189 -4.15 -50.04 -25.89
N ALA A 190 -4.28 -48.82 -25.38
CA ALA A 190 -4.90 -47.72 -26.11
C ALA A 190 -4.12 -47.36 -27.39
N VAL A 191 -2.79 -47.26 -27.29
CA VAL A 191 -1.91 -47.01 -28.46
C VAL A 191 -1.96 -48.19 -29.43
N ALA A 192 -2.03 -49.43 -28.95
CA ALA A 192 -2.16 -50.61 -29.80
C ALA A 192 -3.49 -50.63 -30.56
N ALA A 193 -4.59 -50.20 -29.90
CA ALA A 193 -5.92 -50.14 -30.50
C ALA A 193 -6.06 -48.99 -31.53
N ASP A 194 -5.45 -47.83 -31.28
CA ASP A 194 -5.36 -46.73 -32.26
C ASP A 194 -4.01 -45.97 -32.14
N PRO A 195 -3.01 -46.34 -32.95
CA PRO A 195 -1.69 -45.71 -32.93
C PRO A 195 -1.67 -44.26 -33.42
N LYS A 196 -2.79 -43.73 -33.91
CA LYS A 196 -2.90 -42.34 -34.38
C LYS A 196 -3.70 -41.47 -33.42
N LEU A 197 -4.16 -42.01 -32.30
CA LEU A 197 -4.95 -41.29 -31.31
C LEU A 197 -4.05 -40.43 -30.42
N PRO A 198 -4.08 -39.08 -30.51
CA PRO A 198 -3.16 -38.23 -29.76
C PRO A 198 -3.26 -38.38 -28.23
N PRO A 199 -4.47 -38.48 -27.61
CA PRO A 199 -4.60 -38.74 -26.18
C PRO A 199 -3.91 -40.01 -25.67
N ALA A 200 -3.76 -41.05 -26.50
CA ALA A 200 -3.10 -42.30 -26.10
C ALA A 200 -1.59 -42.11 -25.86
N HIS A 201 -0.92 -41.46 -26.81
CA HIS A 201 0.48 -41.05 -26.67
C HIS A 201 0.67 -40.01 -25.55
N MET A 202 -0.29 -39.10 -25.37
CA MET A 202 -0.27 -38.14 -24.27
C MET A 202 -0.27 -38.83 -22.90
N ALA A 203 -1.08 -39.87 -22.71
CA ALA A 203 -1.14 -40.65 -21.47
C ALA A 203 0.20 -41.37 -21.19
N LEU A 204 0.82 -41.98 -22.21
CA LEU A 204 2.15 -42.59 -22.07
C LEU A 204 3.24 -41.56 -21.72
N GLY A 205 3.22 -40.38 -22.35
CA GLY A 205 4.16 -39.29 -22.03
C GLY A 205 4.08 -38.89 -20.54
N VAL A 206 2.86 -38.77 -20.00
CA VAL A 206 2.64 -38.48 -18.57
C VAL A 206 3.19 -39.61 -17.69
N LEU A 207 2.94 -40.87 -18.05
CA LEU A 207 3.42 -42.05 -17.30
C LEU A 207 4.95 -42.13 -17.26
N TRP A 208 5.62 -41.92 -18.40
CA TRP A 208 7.09 -41.89 -18.46
C TRP A 208 7.68 -40.74 -17.65
N SER A 209 7.02 -39.57 -17.66
CA SER A 209 7.41 -38.42 -16.84
C SER A 209 7.32 -38.74 -15.34
N LEU A 210 6.26 -39.43 -14.90
CA LEU A 210 6.11 -39.91 -13.52
C LEU A 210 7.20 -40.91 -13.13
N LYS A 211 7.65 -41.75 -14.07
CA LYS A 211 8.77 -42.69 -13.91
C LYS A 211 10.15 -41.99 -13.96
N LYS A 212 10.18 -40.67 -14.15
CA LYS A 212 11.39 -39.83 -14.31
C LYS A 212 12.25 -40.23 -15.51
N ASP A 213 11.65 -40.84 -16.53
CA ASP A 213 12.29 -41.15 -17.80
C ASP A 213 11.98 -40.05 -18.83
N GLY A 214 12.83 -39.02 -18.85
CA GLY A 214 12.63 -37.84 -19.68
C GLY A 214 12.73 -38.10 -21.18
N GLU A 215 13.49 -39.11 -21.62
CA GLU A 215 13.68 -39.45 -23.04
C GLU A 215 12.42 -40.07 -23.64
N HIS A 216 11.90 -41.12 -23.00
CA HIS A 216 10.66 -41.77 -23.46
C HIS A 216 9.46 -40.82 -23.32
N ALA A 217 9.39 -40.04 -22.23
CA ALA A 217 8.35 -39.04 -22.06
C ALA A 217 8.37 -38.03 -23.22
N ARG A 218 9.56 -37.55 -23.60
CA ARG A 218 9.73 -36.60 -24.70
C ARG A 218 9.26 -37.17 -26.04
N GLN A 219 9.59 -38.43 -26.34
CA GLN A 219 9.18 -39.10 -27.56
C GLN A 219 7.65 -39.20 -27.66
N GLU A 220 7.00 -39.64 -26.58
CA GLU A 220 5.55 -39.80 -26.53
C GLU A 220 4.82 -38.45 -26.60
N PHE A 221 5.27 -37.42 -25.86
CA PHE A 221 4.68 -36.08 -25.97
C PHE A 221 4.85 -35.45 -27.35
N SER A 222 6.01 -35.65 -28.00
CA SER A 222 6.23 -35.17 -29.36
C SER A 222 5.27 -35.86 -30.34
N THR A 223 5.12 -37.19 -30.22
CA THR A 223 4.22 -37.98 -31.08
C THR A 223 2.77 -37.55 -30.89
N ALA A 224 2.33 -37.38 -29.64
CA ALA A 224 1.01 -36.85 -29.32
C ALA A 224 0.78 -35.46 -29.94
N ALA A 225 1.77 -34.56 -29.84
CA ALA A 225 1.68 -33.22 -30.39
C ALA A 225 1.64 -33.21 -31.92
N ASP A 226 2.39 -34.08 -32.60
CA ASP A 226 2.42 -34.18 -34.06
C ASP A 226 1.10 -34.71 -34.64
N LEU A 227 0.48 -35.68 -33.96
CA LEU A 227 -0.82 -36.24 -34.34
C LEU A 227 -1.99 -35.30 -34.01
N ALA A 228 -1.83 -34.38 -33.05
CA ALA A 228 -2.89 -33.48 -32.61
C ALA A 228 -3.18 -32.34 -33.62
N PRO A 229 -4.44 -31.85 -33.70
CA PRO A 229 -4.77 -30.64 -34.44
C PRO A 229 -3.94 -29.42 -33.99
N VAL A 230 -3.79 -28.43 -34.87
CA VAL A 230 -3.00 -27.21 -34.56
C VAL A 230 -3.54 -26.48 -33.33
N ARG A 231 -4.87 -26.34 -33.20
CA ARG A 231 -5.53 -25.72 -32.03
C ARG A 231 -5.80 -26.74 -30.94
N SER A 232 -4.74 -27.28 -30.33
CA SER A 232 -4.85 -28.36 -29.34
C SER A 232 -4.05 -28.09 -28.06
N ALA A 233 -4.69 -28.36 -26.92
CA ALA A 233 -4.04 -28.33 -25.61
C ALA A 233 -2.88 -29.33 -25.49
N ILE A 234 -2.88 -30.43 -26.27
CA ILE A 234 -1.78 -31.40 -26.31
C ILE A 234 -0.49 -30.74 -26.81
N ARG A 235 -0.57 -29.85 -27.81
CA ARG A 235 0.59 -29.11 -28.32
C ARG A 235 1.13 -28.12 -27.29
N ILE A 236 0.25 -27.50 -26.51
CA ILE A 236 0.65 -26.64 -25.38
C ILE A 236 1.36 -27.46 -24.31
N THR A 237 0.80 -28.62 -23.95
CA THR A 237 1.39 -29.47 -22.91
C THR A 237 2.77 -30.00 -23.31
N TYR A 238 3.00 -30.31 -24.59
CA TYR A 238 4.33 -30.66 -25.08
C TYR A 238 5.33 -29.50 -24.91
N ALA A 239 4.93 -28.27 -25.25
CA ALA A 239 5.79 -27.10 -25.04
C ALA A 239 6.10 -26.86 -23.55
N GLU A 240 5.13 -27.07 -22.67
CA GLU A 240 5.33 -26.99 -21.22
C GLU A 240 6.29 -28.07 -20.71
N PHE A 241 6.15 -29.30 -21.20
CA PHE A 241 7.07 -30.39 -20.90
C PHE A 241 8.50 -30.05 -21.32
N LEU A 242 8.70 -29.54 -22.54
CA LEU A 242 10.01 -29.10 -23.02
C LEU A 242 10.62 -28.04 -22.11
N ALA A 243 9.82 -27.03 -21.70
CA ALA A 243 10.27 -25.97 -20.82
C ALA A 243 10.66 -26.47 -19.42
N GLN A 244 9.90 -27.41 -18.85
CA GLN A 244 10.17 -27.99 -17.52
C GLN A 244 11.43 -28.86 -17.50
N ASN A 245 11.82 -29.44 -18.64
CA ASN A 245 12.98 -30.33 -18.76
C ASN A 245 14.22 -29.62 -19.34
N GLY A 246 14.34 -28.30 -19.14
CA GLY A 246 15.51 -27.51 -19.52
C GLY A 246 15.57 -27.07 -20.99
N GLY A 247 14.57 -27.41 -21.80
CA GLY A 247 14.46 -27.05 -23.22
C GLY A 247 13.70 -25.74 -23.48
N THR A 248 13.95 -24.67 -22.71
CA THR A 248 13.17 -23.41 -22.81
C THR A 248 13.24 -22.73 -24.18
N GLU A 249 14.43 -22.72 -24.82
CA GLU A 249 14.60 -22.16 -26.16
C GLU A 249 13.84 -22.97 -27.21
N GLU A 250 13.89 -24.30 -27.09
CA GLU A 250 13.17 -25.21 -27.98
C GLU A 250 11.65 -25.04 -27.84
N ALA A 251 11.15 -24.98 -26.61
CA ALA A 251 9.74 -24.71 -26.32
C ALA A 251 9.28 -23.36 -26.91
N SER A 252 10.10 -22.31 -26.78
CA SER A 252 9.82 -21.00 -27.35
C SER A 252 9.80 -21.01 -28.88
N LYS A 253 10.71 -21.75 -29.52
CA LYS A 253 10.71 -21.93 -30.98
C LYS A 253 9.46 -22.70 -31.43
N TYR A 254 9.12 -23.78 -30.73
CA TYR A 254 7.92 -24.58 -31.02
C TYR A 254 6.64 -23.74 -30.92
N LEU A 255 6.47 -22.99 -29.83
CA LEU A 255 5.32 -22.10 -29.63
C LEU A 255 5.30 -20.95 -30.65
N SER A 256 6.46 -20.40 -31.02
CA SER A 256 6.53 -19.36 -32.06
C SER A 256 6.13 -19.87 -33.44
N GLU A 257 6.36 -21.15 -33.77
CA GLU A 257 5.83 -21.74 -35.01
C GLU A 257 4.33 -22.01 -34.89
N LEU A 258 3.86 -22.43 -33.72
CA LEU A 258 2.44 -22.66 -33.46
C LEU A 258 1.61 -21.37 -33.62
N THR A 259 2.11 -20.23 -33.11
CA THR A 259 1.44 -18.92 -33.27
C THR A 259 1.41 -18.43 -34.72
N LYS A 260 2.31 -18.90 -35.60
CA LYS A 260 2.26 -18.62 -37.04
C LYS A 260 1.19 -19.45 -37.74
N GLN A 261 1.04 -20.72 -37.34
CA GLN A 261 0.08 -21.65 -37.92
C GLN A 261 -1.36 -21.33 -37.50
N ALA A 262 -1.58 -20.96 -36.24
CA ALA A 262 -2.87 -20.55 -35.71
C ALA A 262 -2.74 -19.23 -34.92
N LYS A 263 -2.83 -18.11 -35.63
CA LYS A 263 -2.68 -16.76 -35.05
C LYS A 263 -3.74 -16.42 -34.01
N ASP A 264 -4.90 -17.06 -34.09
CA ASP A 264 -6.06 -16.88 -33.22
C ASP A 264 -6.13 -17.88 -32.07
N TYR A 265 -5.12 -18.74 -31.90
CA TYR A 265 -5.05 -19.69 -30.79
C TYR A 265 -4.30 -19.06 -29.60
N PHE A 266 -5.03 -18.51 -28.64
CA PHE A 266 -4.48 -17.71 -27.54
C PHE A 266 -3.55 -18.49 -26.60
N PRO A 267 -3.80 -19.77 -26.26
CA PRO A 267 -2.90 -20.53 -25.38
C PRO A 267 -1.44 -20.60 -25.88
N ALA A 268 -1.22 -20.58 -27.20
CA ALA A 268 0.14 -20.56 -27.75
C ALA A 268 0.86 -19.23 -27.44
N TRP A 269 0.14 -18.10 -27.56
CA TRP A 269 0.66 -16.77 -27.25
C TRP A 269 0.90 -16.58 -25.75
N THR A 270 -0.05 -16.97 -24.89
CA THR A 270 0.10 -16.82 -23.43
C THR A 270 1.21 -17.72 -22.89
N SER A 271 1.36 -18.94 -23.43
CA SER A 271 2.49 -19.84 -23.10
C SER A 271 3.83 -19.26 -23.54
N LEU A 272 3.91 -18.70 -24.75
CA LEU A 272 5.14 -18.08 -25.26
C LEU A 272 5.53 -16.84 -24.43
N ALA A 273 4.55 -16.00 -24.09
CA ALA A 273 4.74 -14.85 -23.23
C ALA A 273 5.27 -15.26 -21.84
N ARG A 274 4.74 -16.34 -21.27
CA ARG A 274 5.20 -16.87 -19.97
C ARG A 274 6.66 -17.31 -20.01
N LEU A 275 7.08 -18.01 -21.08
CA LEU A 275 8.49 -18.39 -21.26
C LEU A 275 9.39 -17.17 -21.42
N ARG A 276 8.97 -16.18 -22.20
CA ARG A 276 9.70 -14.92 -22.41
C ARG A 276 9.82 -14.09 -21.12
N ILE A 277 8.77 -14.03 -20.30
CA ILE A 277 8.85 -13.42 -18.95
C ILE A 277 9.90 -14.12 -18.10
N GLY A 278 9.91 -15.46 -18.08
CA GLY A 278 10.92 -16.25 -17.37
C GLY A 278 12.34 -16.00 -17.89
N ALA A 279 12.49 -15.82 -19.21
CA ALA A 279 13.74 -15.45 -19.88
C ALA A 279 14.09 -13.95 -19.78
N LYS A 280 13.29 -13.14 -19.07
CA LYS A 280 13.41 -11.68 -18.93
C LYS A 280 13.28 -10.89 -20.24
N GLN A 281 12.70 -11.50 -21.28
CA GLN A 281 12.36 -10.90 -22.58
C GLN A 281 10.98 -10.21 -22.49
N TYR A 282 10.91 -9.15 -21.69
CA TYR A 282 9.62 -8.56 -21.32
C TYR A 282 8.91 -7.82 -22.45
N ASP A 283 9.65 -7.20 -23.38
CA ASP A 283 9.05 -6.45 -24.49
C ASP A 283 8.40 -7.40 -25.50
N GLU A 284 9.05 -8.51 -25.78
CA GLU A 284 8.52 -9.58 -26.63
C GLU A 284 7.31 -10.25 -25.98
N ALA A 285 7.36 -10.51 -24.66
CA ALA A 285 6.21 -11.03 -23.92
C ALA A 285 5.01 -10.07 -23.95
N LEU A 286 5.25 -8.76 -23.80
CA LEU A 286 4.19 -7.75 -23.90
C LEU A 286 3.59 -7.71 -25.31
N ALA A 287 4.39 -7.89 -26.36
CA ALA A 287 3.89 -7.99 -27.73
C ALA A 287 2.99 -9.22 -27.92
N ASP A 288 3.40 -10.39 -27.42
CA ASP A 288 2.61 -11.62 -27.47
C ASP A 288 1.27 -11.47 -26.74
N VAL A 289 1.31 -10.93 -25.52
CA VAL A 289 0.10 -10.65 -24.72
C VAL A 289 -0.81 -9.64 -25.42
N GLN A 290 -0.23 -8.61 -26.05
CA GLN A 290 -0.98 -7.61 -26.80
C GLN A 290 -1.69 -8.19 -28.02
N HIS A 291 -1.17 -9.27 -28.63
CA HIS A 291 -1.88 -9.99 -29.69
C HIS A 291 -3.19 -10.60 -29.17
N VAL A 292 -3.18 -11.22 -27.98
CA VAL A 292 -4.39 -11.76 -27.35
C VAL A 292 -5.36 -10.65 -26.97
N LEU A 293 -4.87 -9.60 -26.31
CA LEU A 293 -5.71 -8.49 -25.80
C LEU A 293 -6.36 -7.63 -26.90
N ARG A 294 -5.89 -7.69 -28.15
CA ARG A 294 -6.58 -7.04 -29.28
C ARG A 294 -7.88 -7.75 -29.64
N GLU A 295 -7.90 -9.08 -29.50
CA GLU A 295 -9.05 -9.92 -29.85
C GLU A 295 -9.98 -10.15 -28.66
N ASP A 296 -9.40 -10.23 -27.46
CA ASP A 296 -10.09 -10.35 -26.19
C ASP A 296 -9.48 -9.40 -25.15
N SER A 297 -10.00 -8.18 -25.12
CA SER A 297 -9.49 -7.10 -24.25
C SER A 297 -9.64 -7.36 -22.75
N ASN A 298 -10.43 -8.38 -22.36
CA ASN A 298 -10.67 -8.73 -20.97
C ASN A 298 -10.09 -10.11 -20.62
N ASN A 299 -9.24 -10.68 -21.48
CA ASN A 299 -8.63 -11.98 -21.23
C ASN A 299 -7.82 -11.95 -19.94
N ALA A 300 -8.30 -12.64 -18.91
CA ALA A 300 -7.74 -12.55 -17.57
C ALA A 300 -6.29 -13.06 -17.51
N GLU A 301 -5.97 -14.16 -18.20
CA GLU A 301 -4.62 -14.71 -18.24
C GLU A 301 -3.65 -13.74 -18.92
N ALA A 302 -4.02 -13.19 -20.07
CA ALA A 302 -3.20 -12.24 -20.80
C ALA A 302 -2.97 -10.95 -19.98
N LEU A 303 -4.00 -10.40 -19.33
CA LEU A 303 -3.85 -9.23 -18.45
C LEU A 303 -2.92 -9.50 -17.26
N MET A 304 -2.98 -10.70 -16.66
CA MET A 304 -2.06 -11.10 -15.59
C MET A 304 -0.61 -11.22 -16.09
N LEU A 305 -0.39 -11.82 -17.26
CA LEU A 305 0.94 -11.90 -17.87
C LEU A 305 1.48 -10.51 -18.25
N GLN A 306 0.62 -9.60 -18.71
CA GLN A 306 0.98 -8.21 -18.97
C GLN A 306 1.51 -7.52 -17.71
N ALA A 307 0.78 -7.69 -16.60
CA ALA A 307 1.18 -7.16 -15.31
C ALA A 307 2.51 -7.74 -14.82
N GLN A 308 2.72 -9.05 -14.96
CA GLN A 308 3.98 -9.70 -14.62
C GLN A 308 5.15 -9.17 -15.46
N ALA A 309 4.96 -8.97 -16.77
CA ALA A 309 5.99 -8.41 -17.64
C ALA A 309 6.36 -6.97 -17.24
N TRP A 310 5.39 -6.11 -16.95
CA TRP A 310 5.66 -4.76 -16.44
C TRP A 310 6.37 -4.75 -15.09
N LEU A 311 5.99 -5.64 -14.17
CA LEU A 311 6.70 -5.81 -12.90
C LEU A 311 8.15 -6.24 -13.11
N GLY A 312 8.40 -7.14 -14.06
CA GLY A 312 9.74 -7.55 -14.47
C GLY A 312 10.59 -6.39 -15.02
N LYS A 313 9.96 -5.42 -15.71
CA LYS A 313 10.58 -4.18 -16.19
C LYS A 313 10.72 -3.08 -15.14
N GLY A 314 10.22 -3.27 -13.92
CA GLY A 314 10.16 -2.23 -12.88
C GLY A 314 9.04 -1.20 -13.08
N GLN A 315 8.16 -1.40 -14.06
CA GLN A 315 7.02 -0.55 -14.39
C GLN A 315 5.80 -0.87 -13.50
N SER A 316 5.96 -0.61 -12.20
CA SER A 316 4.98 -1.05 -11.19
C SER A 316 3.63 -0.34 -11.30
N ASN A 317 3.58 0.91 -11.79
CA ASN A 317 2.34 1.69 -11.89
C ASN A 317 1.43 1.14 -13.00
N GLU A 318 2.01 0.76 -14.13
CA GLU A 318 1.32 0.15 -15.26
C GLU A 318 0.73 -1.20 -14.86
N ALA A 319 1.50 -2.02 -14.12
CA ALA A 319 1.01 -3.26 -13.55
C ALA A 319 -0.16 -3.06 -12.57
N ILE A 320 -0.05 -2.08 -11.66
CA ILE A 320 -1.10 -1.77 -10.68
C ILE A 320 -2.40 -1.35 -11.38
N ALA A 321 -2.34 -0.42 -12.33
CA ALA A 321 -3.55 0.07 -13.01
C ALA A 321 -4.33 -1.06 -13.70
N GLN A 322 -3.62 -2.02 -14.29
CA GLN A 322 -4.25 -3.13 -15.01
C GLN A 322 -4.76 -4.22 -14.06
N LEU A 323 -4.03 -4.51 -13.00
CA LEU A 323 -4.47 -5.44 -11.95
C LEU A 323 -5.65 -4.88 -11.15
N GLU A 324 -5.73 -3.56 -10.94
CA GLU A 324 -6.89 -2.90 -10.32
C GLU A 324 -8.14 -3.02 -11.21
N ARG A 325 -7.98 -2.83 -12.52
CA ARG A 325 -9.08 -3.04 -13.47
C ARG A 325 -9.54 -4.50 -13.48
N LEU A 326 -8.60 -5.44 -13.42
CA LEU A 326 -8.90 -6.86 -13.38
C LEU A 326 -9.59 -7.26 -12.06
N ASP A 327 -9.17 -6.71 -10.92
CA ASP A 327 -9.81 -6.91 -9.62
C ASP A 327 -11.22 -6.31 -9.58
N GLN A 328 -11.45 -5.14 -10.21
CA GLN A 328 -12.80 -4.57 -10.34
C GLN A 328 -13.74 -5.46 -11.17
N ALA A 329 -13.22 -6.06 -12.24
CA ALA A 329 -13.99 -6.99 -13.08
C ALA A 329 -14.22 -8.33 -12.38
N HIS A 330 -13.29 -8.77 -11.54
CA HIS A 330 -13.34 -10.05 -10.81
C HIS A 330 -12.99 -9.91 -9.31
N PRO A 331 -13.83 -9.26 -8.49
CA PRO A 331 -13.50 -8.86 -7.11
C PRO A 331 -13.22 -10.00 -6.11
N ASN A 332 -13.51 -11.24 -6.50
CA ASN A 332 -13.41 -12.43 -5.65
C ASN A 332 -12.33 -13.40 -6.14
N THR A 333 -11.35 -12.95 -6.94
CA THR A 333 -10.29 -13.81 -7.47
C THR A 333 -9.00 -13.64 -6.66
N PRO A 334 -8.65 -14.58 -5.75
CA PRO A 334 -7.49 -14.43 -4.86
C PRO A 334 -6.15 -14.27 -5.61
N ALA A 335 -6.05 -14.84 -6.82
CA ALA A 335 -4.85 -14.73 -7.65
C ALA A 335 -4.58 -13.32 -8.16
N VAL A 336 -5.65 -12.58 -8.51
CA VAL A 336 -5.54 -11.18 -8.97
C VAL A 336 -5.12 -10.29 -7.81
N LYS A 337 -5.79 -10.43 -6.65
CA LYS A 337 -5.44 -9.67 -5.43
C LYS A 337 -4.02 -9.93 -4.96
N TYR A 338 -3.56 -11.18 -5.03
CA TYR A 338 -2.19 -11.53 -4.70
C TYR A 338 -1.18 -10.83 -5.62
N GLN A 339 -1.39 -10.85 -6.94
CA GLN A 339 -0.50 -10.15 -7.88
C GLN A 339 -0.55 -8.63 -7.70
N LEU A 340 -1.75 -8.07 -7.44
CA LEU A 340 -1.90 -6.65 -7.16
C LEU A 340 -1.14 -6.26 -5.88
N ALA A 341 -1.19 -7.10 -4.84
CA ALA A 341 -0.40 -6.89 -3.64
C ALA A 341 1.11 -6.95 -3.93
N GLN A 342 1.58 -7.90 -4.74
CA GLN A 342 2.99 -7.94 -5.16
C GLN A 342 3.41 -6.66 -5.91
N ALA A 343 2.55 -6.16 -6.80
CA ALA A 343 2.78 -4.93 -7.53
C ALA A 343 2.85 -3.71 -6.60
N LEU A 344 1.95 -3.63 -5.62
CA LEU A 344 1.92 -2.59 -4.60
C LEU A 344 3.14 -2.65 -3.68
N LEU A 345 3.67 -3.83 -3.37
CA LEU A 345 4.91 -3.96 -2.59
C LEU A 345 6.13 -3.43 -3.36
N ARG A 346 6.18 -3.68 -4.68
CA ARG A 346 7.24 -3.14 -5.55
C ARG A 346 7.19 -1.62 -5.67
N SER A 347 6.00 -1.02 -5.59
CA SER A 347 5.82 0.44 -5.54
C SER A 347 5.86 1.03 -4.12
N ASN A 348 6.29 0.23 -3.12
CA ASN A 348 6.40 0.63 -1.72
C ASN A 348 5.06 1.02 -1.05
N ASN A 349 3.93 0.57 -1.58
CA ASN A 349 2.60 0.73 -0.98
C ASN A 349 2.22 -0.46 -0.09
N VAL A 350 2.98 -0.63 0.99
CA VAL A 350 2.81 -1.74 1.95
C VAL A 350 1.41 -1.78 2.59
N PRO A 351 0.77 -0.66 2.99
CA PRO A 351 -0.55 -0.70 3.62
C PRO A 351 -1.63 -1.31 2.71
N ARG A 352 -1.74 -0.86 1.44
CA ARG A 352 -2.72 -1.42 0.51
C ARG A 352 -2.41 -2.88 0.17
N ALA A 353 -1.14 -3.22 -0.01
CA ALA A 353 -0.73 -4.59 -0.25
C ALA A 353 -1.13 -5.52 0.91
N THR A 354 -0.96 -5.06 2.16
CA THR A 354 -1.33 -5.81 3.36
C THR A 354 -2.83 -6.08 3.39
N THR A 355 -3.66 -5.06 3.15
CA THR A 355 -5.12 -5.23 3.10
C THR A 355 -5.57 -6.22 2.02
N LEU A 356 -4.97 -6.18 0.83
CA LEU A 356 -5.29 -7.14 -0.22
C LEU A 356 -4.87 -8.56 0.15
N LEU A 357 -3.69 -8.73 0.77
CA LEU A 357 -3.22 -10.03 1.23
C LEU A 357 -4.09 -10.59 2.36
N GLU A 358 -4.56 -9.77 3.28
CA GLU A 358 -5.53 -10.18 4.31
C GLU A 358 -6.82 -10.71 3.66
N GLN A 359 -7.33 -10.03 2.63
CA GLN A 359 -8.48 -10.51 1.86
C GLN A 359 -8.17 -11.81 1.11
N THR A 360 -6.99 -11.93 0.49
CA THR A 360 -6.57 -13.13 -0.22
C THR A 360 -6.47 -14.32 0.73
N VAL A 361 -5.87 -14.16 1.92
CA VAL A 361 -5.73 -15.22 2.93
C VAL A 361 -7.08 -15.59 3.52
N ALA A 362 -7.98 -14.62 3.74
CA ALA A 362 -9.34 -14.91 4.19
C ALA A 362 -10.13 -15.74 3.16
N ALA A 363 -9.97 -15.45 1.86
CA ALA A 363 -10.66 -16.15 0.78
C ALA A 363 -10.01 -17.52 0.44
N ALA A 364 -8.69 -17.65 0.59
CA ALA A 364 -7.94 -18.85 0.30
C ALA A 364 -6.91 -19.16 1.41
N PRO A 365 -7.35 -19.70 2.57
CA PRO A 365 -6.48 -19.91 3.74
C PRO A 365 -5.31 -20.86 3.51
N ASN A 366 -5.40 -21.76 2.53
CA ASN A 366 -4.35 -22.74 2.20
C ASN A 366 -3.39 -22.26 1.10
N ARG A 367 -3.56 -21.01 0.62
CA ARG A 367 -2.73 -20.45 -0.44
C ARG A 367 -1.38 -19.99 0.14
N ALA A 368 -0.41 -20.92 0.11
CA ALA A 368 0.86 -20.78 0.81
C ALA A 368 1.60 -19.47 0.48
N ASP A 369 1.70 -19.12 -0.80
CA ASP A 369 2.34 -17.90 -1.29
C ASP A 369 1.80 -16.61 -0.63
N ALA A 370 0.47 -16.47 -0.51
CA ALA A 370 -0.16 -15.32 0.12
C ALA A 370 0.01 -15.29 1.65
N VAL A 371 -0.12 -16.45 2.31
CA VAL A 371 0.06 -16.57 3.77
C VAL A 371 1.49 -16.20 4.15
N LEU A 372 2.48 -16.75 3.43
CA LEU A 372 3.90 -16.48 3.68
C LEU A 372 4.23 -15.00 3.46
N LEU A 373 3.74 -14.41 2.36
CA LEU A 373 4.00 -13.01 2.05
C LEU A 373 3.38 -12.06 3.10
N LEU A 374 2.13 -12.31 3.51
CA LEU A 374 1.47 -11.54 4.57
C LEU A 374 2.21 -11.69 5.91
N ALA A 375 2.63 -12.91 6.25
CA ALA A 375 3.39 -13.18 7.45
C ALA A 375 4.72 -12.42 7.48
N GLU A 376 5.49 -12.43 6.39
CA GLU A 376 6.75 -11.70 6.29
C GLU A 376 6.56 -10.18 6.44
N ILE A 377 5.47 -9.62 5.89
CA ILE A 377 5.13 -8.21 6.08
C ILE A 377 4.80 -7.93 7.54
N ASN A 378 3.96 -8.76 8.16
CA ASN A 378 3.55 -8.60 9.55
C ASN A 378 4.74 -8.71 10.50
N ILE A 379 5.63 -9.68 10.32
CA ILE A 379 6.83 -9.85 11.13
C ILE A 379 7.74 -8.63 11.00
N ARG A 380 8.02 -8.16 9.77
CA ARG A 380 8.85 -6.96 9.53
C ARG A 380 8.24 -5.68 10.11
N SER A 381 6.92 -5.62 10.20
CA SER A 381 6.19 -4.47 10.74
C SER A 381 5.98 -4.54 12.27
N GLY A 382 6.64 -5.48 12.96
CA GLY A 382 6.48 -5.67 14.42
C GLY A 382 5.15 -6.34 14.83
N LYS A 383 4.34 -6.81 13.88
CA LYS A 383 3.03 -7.45 14.08
C LYS A 383 3.13 -8.99 14.02
N ALA A 384 4.22 -9.56 14.54
CA ALA A 384 4.51 -10.99 14.45
C ALA A 384 3.36 -11.89 14.97
N GLN A 385 2.64 -11.45 16.00
CA GLN A 385 1.49 -12.19 16.55
C GLN A 385 0.39 -12.48 15.51
N ALA A 386 0.14 -11.57 14.57
CA ALA A 386 -0.89 -11.71 13.55
C ALA A 386 -0.55 -12.80 12.50
N ALA A 387 0.74 -13.15 12.37
CA ALA A 387 1.20 -14.15 11.41
C ALA A 387 1.06 -15.60 11.92
N ILE A 388 0.97 -15.81 13.23
CA ILE A 388 1.11 -17.14 13.87
C ILE A 388 0.01 -18.11 13.42
N GLN A 389 -1.26 -17.77 13.64
CA GLN A 389 -2.38 -18.69 13.37
C GLN A 389 -2.49 -19.11 11.88
N PRO A 390 -2.39 -18.19 10.90
CA PRO A 390 -2.35 -18.59 9.48
C PRO A 390 -1.20 -19.55 9.16
N LEU A 391 -0.02 -19.29 9.71
CA LEU A 391 1.16 -20.13 9.49
C LEU A 391 1.05 -21.50 10.19
N GLU A 392 0.48 -21.57 11.38
CA GLU A 392 0.22 -22.85 12.06
C GLU A 392 -0.69 -23.75 11.23
N ASN A 393 -1.76 -23.18 10.68
CA ASN A 393 -2.66 -23.90 9.77
C ASN A 393 -1.92 -24.36 8.50
N LEU A 394 -1.05 -23.51 7.95
CA LEU A 394 -0.27 -23.84 6.77
C LEU A 394 0.74 -24.97 7.04
N VAL A 395 1.47 -24.92 8.16
CA VAL A 395 2.42 -25.98 8.55
C VAL A 395 1.70 -27.29 8.85
N LYS A 396 0.50 -27.23 9.46
CA LYS A 396 -0.31 -28.42 9.72
C LYS A 396 -0.81 -29.09 8.44
N THR A 397 -1.19 -28.31 7.43
CA THR A 397 -1.70 -28.82 6.15
C THR A 397 -0.58 -29.18 5.16
N GLN A 398 0.59 -28.53 5.27
CA GLN A 398 1.75 -28.70 4.39
C GLN A 398 3.04 -28.87 5.22
N PRO A 399 3.23 -29.99 5.94
CA PRO A 399 4.34 -30.18 6.88
C PRO A 399 5.73 -30.19 6.22
N THR A 400 5.80 -30.46 4.92
CA THR A 400 7.03 -30.43 4.11
C THR A 400 7.43 -29.03 3.65
N LEU A 401 6.55 -28.02 3.79
CA LEU A 401 6.84 -26.65 3.39
C LEU A 401 7.73 -25.95 4.44
N LEU A 402 9.03 -26.21 4.38
CA LEU A 402 10.02 -25.70 5.34
C LEU A 402 9.97 -24.17 5.51
N GLN A 403 9.70 -23.44 4.42
CA GLN A 403 9.60 -21.99 4.46
C GLN A 403 8.52 -21.51 5.43
N ALA A 404 7.36 -22.20 5.49
CA ALA A 404 6.28 -21.88 6.43
C ALA A 404 6.73 -22.09 7.88
N SER A 405 7.38 -23.23 8.15
CA SER A 405 7.93 -23.55 9.47
C SER A 405 8.99 -22.54 9.94
N ARG A 406 9.87 -22.10 9.03
CA ARG A 406 10.89 -21.09 9.32
C ARG A 406 10.28 -19.73 9.64
N ILE A 407 9.30 -19.28 8.85
CA ILE A 407 8.62 -18.00 9.07
C ILE A 407 7.78 -18.06 10.35
N LEU A 408 7.15 -19.21 10.66
CA LEU A 408 6.42 -19.40 11.91
C LEU A 408 7.35 -19.35 13.12
N ALA A 409 8.50 -20.03 13.06
CA ALA A 409 9.53 -19.94 14.10
C ALA A 409 10.03 -18.50 14.27
N GLN A 410 10.18 -17.74 13.18
CA GLN A 410 10.53 -16.32 13.23
C GLN A 410 9.42 -15.47 13.88
N ALA A 411 8.15 -15.74 13.58
CA ALA A 411 7.01 -15.07 14.20
C ALA A 411 6.99 -15.33 15.71
N TYR A 412 7.20 -16.59 16.13
CA TYR A 412 7.32 -16.95 17.53
C TYR A 412 8.50 -16.28 18.23
N ARG A 413 9.67 -16.21 17.57
CA ARG A 413 10.81 -15.44 18.06
C ARG A 413 10.47 -13.97 18.28
N GLY A 414 9.76 -13.35 17.34
CA GLY A 414 9.34 -11.95 17.40
C GLY A 414 8.42 -11.62 18.58
N VAL A 415 7.68 -12.61 19.10
CA VAL A 415 6.83 -12.45 20.30
C VAL A 415 7.43 -13.07 21.57
N GLY A 416 8.70 -13.48 21.54
CA GLY A 416 9.42 -14.06 22.68
C GLY A 416 9.07 -15.52 23.00
N ARG A 417 8.29 -16.20 22.17
CA ARG A 417 7.84 -17.60 22.35
C ARG A 417 8.86 -18.59 21.79
N LEU A 418 10.09 -18.57 22.32
CA LEU A 418 11.21 -19.35 21.77
C LEU A 418 10.99 -20.88 21.85
N ASP A 419 10.31 -21.38 22.88
CA ASP A 419 10.06 -22.82 23.02
C ASP A 419 9.07 -23.35 21.97
N ASP A 420 8.07 -22.54 21.60
CA ASP A 420 7.14 -22.85 20.51
C ASP A 420 7.87 -22.85 19.16
N ALA A 421 8.79 -21.89 18.95
CA ALA A 421 9.63 -21.87 17.77
C ALA A 421 10.47 -23.17 17.63
N ALA A 422 11.05 -23.64 18.75
CA ALA A 422 11.82 -24.88 18.76
C ALA A 422 10.93 -26.13 18.56
N ALA A 423 9.70 -26.11 19.07
CA ALA A 423 8.75 -27.22 18.92
C ALA A 423 8.41 -27.51 17.44
N ILE A 424 8.34 -26.48 16.60
CA ILE A 424 8.08 -26.63 15.15
C ILE A 424 9.14 -27.52 14.50
N PHE A 425 10.42 -27.22 14.73
CA PHE A 425 11.50 -27.99 14.13
C PHE A 425 11.60 -29.40 14.74
N ARG A 426 11.29 -29.57 16.03
CA ARG A 426 11.16 -30.91 16.64
C ARG A 426 10.06 -31.73 15.97
N GLN A 427 8.92 -31.12 15.63
CA GLN A 427 7.84 -31.78 14.90
C GLN A 427 8.27 -32.17 13.48
N GLN A 428 9.00 -31.30 12.78
CA GLN A 428 9.54 -31.62 11.45
C GLN A 428 10.57 -32.75 11.50
N ILE A 429 11.42 -32.77 12.53
CA ILE A 429 12.38 -33.86 12.78
C ILE A 429 11.63 -35.17 13.08
N ALA A 430 10.56 -35.13 13.86
CA ALA A 430 9.73 -36.31 14.12
C ALA A 430 9.04 -36.84 12.85
N PHE A 431 8.67 -35.95 11.93
CA PHE A 431 8.12 -36.32 10.63
C PHE A 431 9.18 -36.91 9.68
N ASN A 432 10.37 -36.31 9.61
CA ASN A 432 11.51 -36.83 8.85
C ASN A 432 12.83 -36.62 9.61
N GLY A 433 13.29 -37.70 10.27
CA GLY A 433 14.51 -37.67 11.08
C GLY A 433 15.81 -37.57 10.30
N ASN A 434 15.79 -37.76 8.97
CA ASN A 434 16.97 -37.69 8.10
C ASN A 434 17.03 -36.39 7.27
N TRP A 435 16.43 -35.32 7.77
CA TRP A 435 16.45 -34.00 7.15
C TRP A 435 17.34 -33.05 7.96
N ALA A 436 18.50 -32.65 7.40
CA ALA A 436 19.51 -31.88 8.14
C ALA A 436 19.05 -30.47 8.55
N GLU A 437 18.32 -29.78 7.67
CA GLU A 437 17.98 -28.35 7.83
C GLU A 437 17.13 -28.06 9.09
N PRO A 438 16.08 -28.83 9.45
CA PRO A 438 15.40 -28.68 10.74
C PRO A 438 16.31 -28.81 11.97
N TYR A 439 17.31 -29.71 11.96
CA TYR A 439 18.27 -29.80 13.07
C TYR A 439 19.15 -28.56 13.16
N TYR A 440 19.60 -28.03 12.02
CA TYR A 440 20.35 -26.78 11.98
C TYR A 440 19.55 -25.61 12.56
N LEU A 441 18.31 -25.41 12.08
CA LEU A 441 17.43 -24.34 12.54
C LEU A 441 17.06 -24.48 14.03
N LEU A 442 16.82 -25.71 14.50
CA LEU A 442 16.62 -26.00 15.92
C LEU A 442 17.86 -25.63 16.75
N GLY A 443 19.05 -25.99 16.28
CA GLY A 443 20.31 -25.64 16.94
C GLY A 443 20.51 -24.12 17.09
N VAL A 444 20.18 -23.34 16.05
CA VAL A 444 20.23 -21.87 16.11
C VAL A 444 19.29 -21.34 17.20
N LEU A 445 18.04 -21.82 17.26
CA LEU A 445 17.08 -21.42 18.29
C LEU A 445 17.53 -21.81 19.70
N LEU A 446 18.04 -23.02 19.89
CA LEU A 446 18.52 -23.50 21.19
C LEU A 446 19.71 -22.68 21.69
N ARG A 447 20.62 -22.28 20.78
CA ARG A 447 21.71 -21.38 21.11
C ARG A 447 21.20 -20.00 21.51
N ASP A 448 20.21 -19.45 20.79
CA ASP A 448 19.58 -18.18 21.15
C ASP A 448 18.87 -18.26 22.53
N GLN A 449 18.36 -19.45 22.90
CA GLN A 449 17.86 -19.77 24.25
C GLN A 449 18.95 -20.01 25.31
N LYS A 450 20.24 -19.91 24.94
CA LYS A 450 21.42 -20.25 25.76
C LYS A 450 21.51 -21.73 26.18
N LYS A 451 20.76 -22.63 25.53
CA LYS A 451 20.83 -24.08 25.72
C LYS A 451 21.95 -24.68 24.86
N ASN A 452 23.19 -24.29 25.17
CA ASN A 452 24.36 -24.55 24.33
C ASN A 452 24.65 -26.04 24.11
N ALA A 453 24.41 -26.90 25.11
CA ALA A 453 24.62 -28.34 24.96
C ALA A 453 23.66 -28.95 23.93
N GLU A 454 22.35 -28.68 24.06
CA GLU A 454 21.34 -29.15 23.10
C GLU A 454 21.58 -28.56 21.70
N ALA A 455 22.02 -27.30 21.61
CA ALA A 455 22.38 -26.69 20.34
C ALA A 455 23.54 -27.42 19.64
N ARG A 456 24.61 -27.76 20.39
CA ARG A 456 25.73 -28.56 19.87
C ARG A 456 25.27 -29.92 19.36
N ASP A 457 24.37 -30.59 20.08
CA ASP A 457 23.81 -31.88 19.65
C ASP A 457 23.03 -31.74 18.35
N ALA A 458 22.17 -30.72 18.25
CA ALA A 458 21.38 -30.46 17.04
C ALA A 458 22.28 -30.15 15.83
N PHE A 459 23.27 -29.27 15.96
CA PHE A 459 24.23 -29.00 14.88
C PHE A 459 25.05 -30.23 14.51
N SER A 460 25.45 -31.04 15.49
CA SER A 460 26.17 -32.29 15.24
C SER A 460 25.31 -33.30 14.49
N LYS A 461 24.01 -33.39 14.78
CA LYS A 461 23.07 -34.21 14.01
C LYS A 461 22.86 -33.70 12.59
N ALA A 462 22.72 -32.39 12.40
CA ALA A 462 22.68 -31.79 11.06
C ALA A 462 23.92 -32.17 10.24
N LEU A 463 25.11 -32.11 10.86
CA LEU A 463 26.38 -32.48 10.24
C LEU A 463 26.52 -34.00 10.02
N GLN A 464 25.92 -34.85 10.85
CA GLN A 464 25.90 -36.30 10.60
C GLN A 464 25.09 -36.65 9.34
N ILE A 465 24.00 -35.93 9.08
CA ILE A 465 23.13 -36.12 7.91
C ILE A 465 23.75 -35.48 6.66
N GLU A 466 24.24 -34.24 6.78
CA GLU A 466 24.92 -33.50 5.71
C GLU A 466 26.33 -33.06 6.15
N PRO A 467 27.35 -33.93 6.03
CA PRO A 467 28.72 -33.66 6.53
C PRO A 467 29.45 -32.47 5.90
N GLN A 468 28.94 -31.95 4.78
CA GLN A 468 29.58 -30.89 4.00
C GLN A 468 28.88 -29.54 4.12
N ASN A 469 27.85 -29.44 4.96
CA ASN A 469 27.12 -28.19 5.11
C ASN A 469 27.96 -27.20 5.96
N PRO A 470 28.43 -26.06 5.40
CA PRO A 470 29.28 -25.13 6.13
C PRO A 470 28.53 -24.42 7.26
N GLY A 471 27.19 -24.36 7.22
CA GLY A 471 26.36 -23.73 8.23
C GLY A 471 26.55 -24.35 9.62
N PRO A 472 26.18 -25.63 9.83
CA PRO A 472 26.41 -26.33 11.10
C PRO A 472 27.89 -26.36 11.53
N VAL A 473 28.83 -26.48 10.59
CA VAL A 473 30.27 -26.42 10.88
C VAL A 473 30.64 -25.08 11.51
N GLN A 474 30.25 -23.97 10.88
CA GLN A 474 30.52 -22.63 11.38
C GLN A 474 29.89 -22.41 12.76
N GLN A 475 28.66 -22.85 12.99
CA GLN A 475 28.02 -22.72 14.31
C GLN A 475 28.81 -23.47 15.39
N LEU A 476 29.22 -24.72 15.13
CA LEU A 476 30.02 -25.49 16.07
C LEU A 476 31.40 -24.86 16.29
N VAL A 477 32.05 -24.36 15.23
CA VAL A 477 33.33 -23.63 15.33
C VAL A 477 33.19 -22.38 16.19
N ASP A 478 32.12 -21.60 16.02
CA ASP A 478 31.90 -20.39 16.81
C ASP A 478 31.74 -20.72 18.30
N MET A 479 31.08 -21.83 18.61
CA MET A 479 30.97 -22.34 19.97
C MET A 479 32.32 -22.87 20.49
N ASP A 480 33.09 -23.57 19.66
CA ASP A 480 34.44 -24.06 19.99
C ASP A 480 35.41 -22.88 20.26
N ILE A 481 35.33 -21.80 19.48
CA ILE A 481 36.08 -20.55 19.70
C ILE A 481 35.68 -19.90 21.04
N ALA A 482 34.39 -19.79 21.34
CA ALA A 482 33.90 -19.24 22.60
C ALA A 482 34.41 -20.03 23.82
N ASP A 483 34.47 -21.36 23.69
CA ASP A 483 35.02 -22.27 24.70
C ASP A 483 36.56 -22.36 24.66
N LYS A 484 37.22 -21.58 23.80
CA LYS A 484 38.69 -21.56 23.57
C LYS A 484 39.26 -22.92 23.12
N GLN A 485 38.43 -23.79 22.54
CA GLN A 485 38.78 -25.09 21.98
C GLN A 485 39.26 -24.97 20.53
N PHE A 486 40.29 -24.16 20.29
CA PHE A 486 40.73 -23.82 18.94
C PHE A 486 41.20 -25.03 18.12
N ALA A 487 41.88 -25.99 18.74
CA ALA A 487 42.34 -27.20 18.05
C ALA A 487 41.17 -28.03 17.51
N LEU A 488 40.10 -28.17 18.31
CA LEU A 488 38.88 -28.86 17.90
C LEU A 488 38.18 -28.11 16.76
N ALA A 489 38.12 -26.79 16.85
CA ALA A 489 37.56 -25.94 15.79
C ALA A 489 38.32 -26.13 14.46
N THR A 490 39.65 -26.08 14.48
CA THR A 490 40.49 -26.29 13.30
C THR A 490 40.33 -27.70 12.73
N GLU A 491 40.35 -28.73 13.58
CA GLU A 491 40.15 -30.12 13.16
C GLU A 491 38.79 -30.32 12.47
N ARG A 492 37.74 -29.70 13.00
CA ARG A 492 36.38 -29.77 12.44
C ARG A 492 36.34 -29.19 11.02
N VAL A 493 36.93 -28.02 10.81
CA VAL A 493 36.99 -27.40 9.47
C VAL A 493 37.82 -28.26 8.50
N GLN A 494 38.96 -28.76 8.96
CA GLN A 494 39.83 -29.63 8.15
C GLN A 494 39.11 -30.90 7.71
N LYS A 495 38.41 -31.59 8.62
CA LYS A 495 37.73 -32.85 8.32
C LYS A 495 36.43 -32.67 7.52
N ALA A 496 35.61 -31.68 7.88
CA ALA A 496 34.28 -31.52 7.28
C ALA A 496 34.32 -30.82 5.92
N LEU A 497 35.23 -29.85 5.75
CA LEU A 497 35.26 -29.00 4.55
C LEU A 497 36.52 -29.25 3.70
N LEU A 498 37.72 -29.07 4.27
CA LEU A 498 38.97 -29.09 3.48
C LEU A 498 39.43 -30.47 3.02
N ALA A 499 39.11 -31.55 3.76
CA ALA A 499 39.48 -32.90 3.38
C ALA A 499 38.84 -33.34 2.05
N LYS A 500 37.68 -32.77 1.71
CA LYS A 500 36.97 -33.05 0.47
C LYS A 500 37.21 -31.96 -0.58
N ASP A 501 37.20 -30.69 -0.16
CA ASP A 501 37.49 -29.56 -1.03
C ASP A 501 38.59 -28.67 -0.43
N PRO A 502 39.86 -28.92 -0.80
CA PRO A 502 40.99 -28.10 -0.38
C PRO A 502 40.94 -26.65 -0.87
N ASN A 503 40.03 -26.30 -1.77
CA ASN A 503 39.87 -24.95 -2.34
C ASN A 503 38.54 -24.31 -1.92
N SER A 504 37.97 -24.74 -0.78
CA SER A 504 36.74 -24.18 -0.24
C SER A 504 36.97 -22.79 0.36
N ALA A 505 36.54 -21.72 -0.32
CA ALA A 505 36.65 -20.35 0.18
C ALA A 505 36.00 -20.15 1.58
N PRO A 506 34.78 -20.68 1.86
CA PRO A 506 34.20 -20.61 3.20
C PRO A 506 35.04 -21.31 4.28
N ALA A 507 35.69 -22.43 3.96
CA ALA A 507 36.53 -23.15 4.92
C ALA A 507 37.77 -22.33 5.32
N HIS A 508 38.45 -21.74 4.34
CA HIS A 508 39.58 -20.82 4.59
C HIS A 508 39.15 -19.59 5.40
N PHE A 509 37.96 -19.03 5.13
CA PHE A 509 37.41 -17.95 5.94
C PHE A 509 37.20 -18.36 7.41
N ILE A 510 36.60 -19.54 7.65
CA ILE A 510 36.37 -20.05 9.02
C ILE A 510 37.71 -20.33 9.72
N LEU A 511 38.72 -20.86 9.03
CA LEU A 511 40.08 -20.99 9.59
C LEU A 511 40.69 -19.63 9.96
N GLY A 512 40.58 -18.64 9.07
CA GLY A 512 40.99 -17.27 9.34
C GLY A 512 40.34 -16.72 10.61
N LYS A 513 39.03 -16.94 10.78
CA LYS A 513 38.29 -16.55 12.01
C LYS A 513 38.83 -17.23 13.28
N ILE A 514 39.14 -18.53 13.21
CA ILE A 514 39.76 -19.26 14.32
C ILE A 514 41.13 -18.65 14.68
N LEU A 515 41.95 -18.31 13.68
CA LEU A 515 43.28 -17.74 13.86
C LEU A 515 43.24 -16.31 14.41
N VAL A 516 42.27 -15.50 13.97
CA VAL A 516 41.98 -14.17 14.55
C VAL A 516 41.67 -14.28 16.04
N ALA A 517 40.82 -15.24 16.43
CA ALA A 517 40.48 -15.45 17.84
C ALA A 517 41.69 -15.91 18.68
N GLN A 518 42.66 -16.60 18.06
CA GLN A 518 43.95 -16.96 18.65
C GLN A 518 44.98 -15.82 18.64
N GLN A 519 44.65 -14.66 18.06
CA GLN A 519 45.58 -13.55 17.83
C GLN A 519 46.80 -13.91 16.97
N GLN A 520 46.67 -14.94 16.12
CA GLN A 520 47.68 -15.35 15.15
C GLN A 520 47.51 -14.57 13.85
N TRP A 521 47.82 -13.27 13.90
CA TRP A 521 47.48 -12.29 12.86
C TRP A 521 48.01 -12.65 11.47
N ASP A 522 49.28 -13.05 11.36
CA ASP A 522 49.90 -13.37 10.06
C ASP A 522 49.31 -14.63 9.42
N ALA A 523 49.02 -15.64 10.23
CA ALA A 523 48.38 -16.86 9.75
C ALA A 523 46.92 -16.60 9.35
N ALA A 524 46.21 -15.79 10.14
CA ALA A 524 44.85 -15.36 9.81
C ALA A 524 44.81 -14.59 8.48
N GLU A 525 45.76 -13.67 8.27
CA GLU A 525 45.88 -12.91 7.04
C GLU A 525 46.07 -13.83 5.82
N ALA A 526 46.93 -14.85 5.94
CA ALA A 526 47.16 -15.82 4.87
C ALA A 526 45.88 -16.59 4.49
N GLU A 527 45.15 -17.10 5.48
CA GLU A 527 43.90 -17.84 5.26
C GLU A 527 42.78 -16.94 4.68
N LEU A 528 42.66 -15.70 5.16
CA LEU A 528 41.67 -14.75 4.64
C LEU A 528 42.01 -14.29 3.22
N ASN A 529 43.28 -14.04 2.92
CA ASN A 529 43.73 -13.79 1.55
C ASN A 529 43.42 -14.99 0.64
N ARG A 530 43.64 -16.23 1.12
CA ARG A 530 43.32 -17.42 0.36
C ARG A 530 41.82 -17.54 0.09
N ALA A 531 40.98 -17.27 1.08
CA ALA A 531 39.52 -17.25 0.91
C ALA A 531 39.09 -16.22 -0.16
N ILE A 532 39.70 -15.03 -0.15
CA ILE A 532 39.45 -13.96 -1.14
C ILE A 532 39.96 -14.33 -2.54
N GLU A 533 41.09 -15.01 -2.65
CA GLU A 533 41.62 -15.48 -3.94
C GLU A 533 40.71 -16.55 -4.57
N LEU A 534 40.09 -17.39 -3.74
CA LEU A 534 39.17 -18.45 -4.15
C LEU A 534 37.77 -17.90 -4.48
N ASP A 535 37.29 -16.93 -3.70
CA ASP A 535 36.04 -16.20 -3.95
C ASP A 535 36.25 -14.70 -3.71
N ALA A 536 36.49 -13.97 -4.81
CA ALA A 536 36.74 -12.54 -4.77
C ALA A 536 35.53 -11.72 -4.29
N ASN A 537 34.33 -12.30 -4.25
CA ASN A 537 33.10 -11.65 -3.80
C ASN A 537 32.73 -11.98 -2.35
N LEU A 538 33.58 -12.71 -1.61
CA LEU A 538 33.33 -13.09 -0.22
C LEU A 538 33.53 -11.91 0.74
N GLU A 539 32.52 -11.02 0.83
CA GLU A 539 32.56 -9.77 1.61
C GLU A 539 32.97 -9.96 3.08
N VAL A 540 32.49 -11.04 3.71
CA VAL A 540 32.82 -11.36 5.11
C VAL A 540 34.31 -11.56 5.34
N ALA A 541 35.04 -12.07 4.34
CA ALA A 541 36.49 -12.26 4.43
C ALA A 541 37.23 -10.93 4.38
N TYR A 542 36.82 -9.98 3.53
CA TYR A 542 37.39 -8.63 3.51
C TYR A 542 37.17 -7.90 4.83
N ARG A 543 35.95 -7.95 5.40
CA ARG A 543 35.67 -7.30 6.68
C ARG A 543 36.53 -7.86 7.80
N LEU A 544 36.65 -9.18 7.87
CA LEU A 544 37.49 -9.83 8.88
C LEU A 544 38.98 -9.52 8.65
N LEU A 545 39.43 -9.44 7.40
CA LEU A 545 40.80 -9.06 7.05
C LEU A 545 41.11 -7.62 7.50
N VAL A 546 40.22 -6.66 7.23
CA VAL A 546 40.36 -5.27 7.70
C VAL A 546 40.40 -5.22 9.23
N ALA A 547 39.51 -5.93 9.92
CA ALA A 547 39.52 -6.01 11.38
C ALA A 547 40.81 -6.63 11.93
N THR A 548 41.36 -7.63 11.24
CA THR A 548 42.65 -8.26 11.55
C THR A 548 43.78 -7.23 11.47
N TYR A 549 43.84 -6.45 10.39
CA TYR A 549 44.86 -5.42 10.21
C TYR A 549 44.75 -4.26 11.20
N ILE A 550 43.53 -3.81 11.52
CA ILE A 550 43.29 -2.80 12.57
C ILE A 550 43.83 -3.31 13.91
N SER A 551 43.48 -4.55 14.28
CA SER A 551 43.86 -5.15 15.56
C SER A 551 45.36 -5.43 15.66
N SER A 552 46.02 -5.76 14.55
CA SER A 552 47.45 -5.99 14.49
C SER A 552 48.28 -4.71 14.25
N GLY A 553 47.64 -3.55 14.07
CA GLY A 553 48.31 -2.27 13.81
C GLY A 553 48.97 -2.15 12.41
N LYS A 554 48.62 -3.02 11.46
CA LYS A 554 49.27 -3.12 10.13
C LYS A 554 48.46 -2.46 9.01
N LEU A 555 47.92 -1.26 9.27
CA LEU A 555 47.02 -0.57 8.32
C LEU A 555 47.70 -0.20 6.99
N GLN A 556 49.01 0.06 6.97
CA GLN A 556 49.73 0.37 5.72
C GLN A 556 49.94 -0.86 4.84
N ASP A 557 50.24 -2.00 5.44
CA ASP A 557 50.34 -3.26 4.72
C ASP A 557 48.98 -3.65 4.14
N ALA A 558 47.89 -3.42 4.90
CA ALA A 558 46.52 -3.59 4.45
C ALA A 558 46.21 -2.76 3.20
N ALA A 559 46.54 -1.46 3.22
CA ALA A 559 46.34 -0.57 2.09
C ALA A 559 47.11 -1.08 0.87
N SER A 560 48.40 -1.39 1.02
CA SER A 560 49.23 -1.89 -0.09
C SER A 560 48.69 -3.20 -0.68
N ARG A 561 48.27 -4.15 0.17
CA ARG A 561 47.72 -5.44 -0.27
C ARG A 561 46.40 -5.27 -1.00
N LEU A 562 45.48 -4.49 -0.44
CA LEU A 562 44.18 -4.25 -1.06
C LEU A 562 44.30 -3.43 -2.35
N GLU A 563 45.27 -2.52 -2.45
CA GLU A 563 45.61 -1.82 -3.69
C GLU A 563 46.11 -2.78 -4.77
N GLN A 564 46.97 -3.74 -4.42
CA GLN A 564 47.41 -4.77 -5.36
C GLN A 564 46.23 -5.65 -5.82
N LEU A 565 45.31 -6.00 -4.93
CA LEU A 565 44.10 -6.76 -5.27
C LEU A 565 43.18 -5.95 -6.20
N ALA A 566 42.94 -4.67 -5.89
CA ALA A 566 42.15 -3.77 -6.72
C ALA A 566 42.83 -3.47 -8.07
N ALA A 567 44.16 -3.43 -8.13
CA ALA A 567 44.89 -3.25 -9.39
C ALA A 567 44.77 -4.48 -10.32
N LYS A 568 44.79 -5.69 -9.74
CA LYS A 568 44.55 -6.95 -10.49
C LYS A 568 43.11 -7.07 -10.98
N ASN A 569 42.14 -6.59 -10.20
CA ASN A 569 40.73 -6.56 -10.58
C ASN A 569 40.09 -5.21 -10.21
N PRO A 570 40.12 -4.21 -11.12
CA PRO A 570 39.59 -2.87 -10.85
C PRO A 570 38.09 -2.80 -10.58
N LYS A 571 37.34 -3.88 -10.86
CA LYS A 571 35.89 -3.96 -10.61
C LYS A 571 35.53 -4.69 -9.31
N ASN A 572 36.52 -5.09 -8.51
CA ASN A 572 36.30 -5.77 -7.25
C ASN A 572 35.81 -4.79 -6.18
N THR A 573 34.49 -4.72 -5.99
CA THR A 573 33.88 -3.78 -5.04
C THR A 573 34.20 -4.11 -3.59
N GLY A 574 34.41 -5.37 -3.23
CA GLY A 574 34.84 -5.79 -1.89
C GLY A 574 36.20 -5.22 -1.52
N ALA A 575 37.18 -5.34 -2.42
CA ALA A 575 38.52 -4.77 -2.24
C ALA A 575 38.49 -3.24 -2.17
N LEU A 576 37.73 -2.58 -3.04
CA LEU A 576 37.58 -1.12 -3.05
C LEU A 576 36.87 -0.60 -1.77
N PHE A 577 35.84 -1.31 -1.29
CA PHE A 577 35.16 -0.97 -0.04
C PHE A 577 36.12 -1.11 1.16
N ALA A 578 36.87 -2.22 1.21
CA ALA A 578 37.90 -2.44 2.23
C ALA A 578 39.00 -1.37 2.19
N LEU A 579 39.43 -0.93 1.01
CA LEU A 579 40.34 0.22 0.86
C LEU A 579 39.76 1.49 1.47
N GLY A 580 38.48 1.77 1.22
CA GLY A 580 37.78 2.90 1.83
C GLY A 580 37.83 2.86 3.36
N MET A 581 37.60 1.69 3.96
CA MET A 581 37.67 1.49 5.42
C MET A 581 39.09 1.67 5.97
N VAL A 582 40.08 1.07 5.31
CA VAL A 582 41.49 1.16 5.71
C VAL A 582 41.97 2.61 5.60
N TYR A 583 41.69 3.31 4.50
CA TYR A 583 42.04 4.71 4.33
C TYR A 583 41.33 5.64 5.31
N SER A 584 40.08 5.34 5.67
CA SER A 584 39.37 6.05 6.75
C SER A 584 40.09 5.87 8.09
N SER A 585 40.54 4.65 8.39
CA SER A 585 41.28 4.35 9.63
C SER A 585 42.67 5.01 9.66
N LEU A 586 43.29 5.18 8.49
CA LEU A 586 44.54 5.92 8.30
C LEU A 586 44.36 7.44 8.30
N LYS A 587 43.13 7.93 8.38
CA LYS A 587 42.75 9.35 8.25
C LYS A 587 43.11 9.97 6.89
N ASP A 588 43.36 9.16 5.87
CA ASP A 588 43.48 9.61 4.48
C ASP A 588 42.08 9.65 3.85
N TYR A 589 41.29 10.65 4.28
CA TYR A 589 39.88 10.76 3.92
C TYR A 589 39.67 11.02 2.43
N SER A 590 40.65 11.62 1.73
CA SER A 590 40.56 11.80 0.29
C SER A 590 40.59 10.46 -0.43
N LYS A 591 41.57 9.60 -0.11
CA LYS A 591 41.62 8.27 -0.73
C LYS A 591 40.46 7.38 -0.31
N ALA A 592 39.98 7.52 0.93
CA ALA A 592 38.79 6.81 1.39
C ALA A 592 37.55 7.16 0.56
N ARG A 593 37.30 8.46 0.34
CA ARG A 593 36.24 8.96 -0.54
C ARG A 593 36.38 8.38 -1.94
N ASP A 594 37.56 8.49 -2.55
CA ASP A 594 37.78 8.05 -3.92
C ASP A 594 37.56 6.52 -4.08
N ALA A 595 37.91 5.73 -3.06
CA ALA A 595 37.65 4.29 -3.05
C ALA A 595 36.15 3.97 -2.94
N TYR A 596 35.42 4.63 -2.05
CA TYR A 596 33.97 4.46 -1.91
C TYR A 596 33.21 4.95 -3.15
N GLU A 597 33.62 6.06 -3.77
CA GLU A 597 32.99 6.57 -5.00
C GLU A 597 33.18 5.59 -6.17
N LYS A 598 34.33 4.90 -6.26
CA LYS A 598 34.53 3.82 -7.23
C LYS A 598 33.60 2.63 -6.97
N VAL A 599 33.33 2.29 -5.71
CA VAL A 599 32.32 1.27 -5.38
C VAL A 599 30.94 1.71 -5.87
N LEU A 600 30.53 2.95 -5.59
CA LEU A 600 29.22 3.46 -6.03
C LEU A 600 29.08 3.59 -7.55
N ALA A 601 30.17 3.84 -8.27
CA ALA A 601 30.18 3.83 -9.73
C ALA A 601 29.88 2.44 -10.32
N LEU A 602 30.23 1.37 -9.59
CA LEU A 602 30.00 -0.02 -9.98
C LEU A 602 28.70 -0.59 -9.40
N GLN A 603 28.35 -0.19 -8.17
CA GLN A 603 27.20 -0.62 -7.39
C GLN A 603 26.52 0.61 -6.77
N PRO A 604 25.63 1.30 -7.52
CA PRO A 604 25.00 2.54 -7.06
C PRO A 604 24.19 2.41 -5.77
N ASP A 605 23.73 1.20 -5.45
CA ASP A 605 22.84 0.88 -4.33
C ASP A 605 23.56 0.10 -3.20
N ALA A 606 24.89 0.18 -3.14
CA ALA A 606 25.66 -0.39 -2.03
C ALA A 606 25.43 0.41 -0.74
N ALA A 607 24.40 0.04 0.03
CA ALA A 607 23.97 0.76 1.24
C ALA A 607 25.09 1.01 2.28
N PRO A 608 25.97 0.03 2.61
CA PRO A 608 27.09 0.28 3.53
C PRO A 608 28.07 1.33 3.01
N THR A 609 28.35 1.34 1.70
CA THR A 609 29.21 2.33 1.06
C THR A 609 28.58 3.71 1.10
N LEU A 610 27.30 3.81 0.74
CA LEU A 610 26.54 5.07 0.83
C LEU A 610 26.58 5.61 2.27
N ASN A 611 26.40 4.74 3.26
CA ASN A 611 26.46 5.12 4.67
C ASN A 611 27.84 5.65 5.10
N ASN A 612 28.90 4.90 4.81
CA ASN A 612 30.26 5.30 5.17
C ASN A 612 30.67 6.60 4.47
N LEU A 613 30.28 6.75 3.20
CA LEU A 613 30.54 7.97 2.44
C LEU A 613 29.73 9.16 2.98
N ALA A 614 28.47 8.95 3.38
CA ALA A 614 27.65 9.96 4.03
C ALA A 614 28.29 10.46 5.32
N PHE A 615 28.72 9.54 6.19
CA PHE A 615 29.42 9.86 7.43
C PHE A 615 30.72 10.65 7.15
N LEU A 616 31.48 10.24 6.14
CA LEU A 616 32.71 10.93 5.74
C LEU A 616 32.46 12.36 5.25
N TYR A 617 31.43 12.57 4.43
CA TYR A 617 31.01 13.90 3.99
C TYR A 617 30.53 14.78 5.14
N ALA A 618 29.85 14.20 6.14
CA ALA A 618 29.38 14.92 7.31
C ALA A 618 30.52 15.34 8.26
N GLU A 619 31.41 14.41 8.59
CA GLU A 619 32.43 14.61 9.63
C GLU A 619 33.72 15.26 9.12
N GLN A 620 34.14 14.94 7.89
CA GLN A 620 35.48 15.33 7.40
C GLN A 620 35.43 16.41 6.31
N PHE A 621 34.37 16.42 5.50
CA PHE A 621 34.22 17.40 4.41
C PHE A 621 33.20 18.51 4.70
N ASN A 622 32.41 18.37 5.78
CA ASN A 622 31.35 19.30 6.18
C ASN A 622 30.33 19.61 5.05
N ASP A 623 30.09 18.65 4.15
CA ASP A 623 29.07 18.75 3.10
C ASP A 623 27.80 18.00 3.53
N LEU A 624 27.01 18.66 4.38
CA LEU A 624 25.80 18.08 4.96
C LEU A 624 24.68 17.81 3.94
N ASN A 625 24.76 18.40 2.74
CA ASN A 625 23.80 18.15 1.68
C ASN A 625 24.09 16.82 0.99
N LYS A 626 25.33 16.59 0.55
CA LYS A 626 25.72 15.28 0.01
C LYS A 626 25.62 14.18 1.05
N ALA A 627 26.00 14.47 2.29
CA ALA A 627 25.87 13.51 3.39
C ALA A 627 24.41 13.04 3.54
N GLN A 628 23.45 13.97 3.59
CA GLN A 628 22.04 13.60 3.68
C GLN A 628 21.55 12.83 2.45
N GLU A 629 21.97 13.23 1.24
CA GLU A 629 21.61 12.52 0.01
C GLU A 629 22.01 11.04 0.08
N PHE A 630 23.28 10.76 0.39
CA PHE A 630 23.79 9.40 0.49
C PHE A 630 23.16 8.63 1.65
N ALA A 631 23.03 9.24 2.84
CA ALA A 631 22.42 8.57 3.99
C ALA A 631 20.92 8.28 3.78
N SER A 632 20.18 9.19 3.13
CA SER A 632 18.76 8.97 2.80
C SER A 632 18.61 7.85 1.76
N LYS A 633 19.50 7.80 0.76
CA LYS A 633 19.53 6.70 -0.21
C LYS A 633 19.85 5.37 0.49
N ALA A 634 20.86 5.35 1.36
CA ALA A 634 21.21 4.18 2.16
C ALA A 634 20.00 3.69 2.99
N ARG A 635 19.29 4.60 3.66
CA ARG A 635 18.09 4.29 4.45
C ARG A 635 16.94 3.76 3.59
N SER A 636 16.78 4.25 2.36
CA SER A 636 15.77 3.73 1.43
C SER A 636 16.04 2.28 0.99
N ILE A 637 17.32 1.90 0.90
CA ILE A 637 17.75 0.54 0.52
C ILE A 637 17.69 -0.40 1.72
N ALA A 638 18.11 0.07 2.90
CA ALA A 638 18.18 -0.70 4.13
C ALA A 638 17.47 0.05 5.29
N PRO A 639 16.12 0.04 5.33
CA PRO A 639 15.32 0.86 6.24
C PRO A 639 15.30 0.39 7.71
N ASN A 640 15.92 -0.75 8.03
CA ASN A 640 15.97 -1.29 9.39
C ASN A 640 17.41 -1.47 9.90
N ASP A 641 18.39 -0.95 9.16
CA ASP A 641 19.79 -1.00 9.60
C ASP A 641 20.02 0.11 10.64
N PRO A 642 20.41 -0.24 11.88
CA PRO A 642 20.58 0.75 12.94
C PRO A 642 21.82 1.63 12.75
N HIS A 643 22.85 1.19 12.03
CA HIS A 643 24.02 2.04 11.72
C HIS A 643 23.68 3.13 10.70
N ILE A 644 22.80 2.79 9.75
CA ILE A 644 22.28 3.76 8.78
C ILE A 644 21.32 4.73 9.45
N ALA A 645 20.48 4.25 10.38
CA ALA A 645 19.65 5.10 11.22
C ALA A 645 20.50 6.10 12.00
N ASP A 646 21.58 5.62 12.64
CA ASP A 646 22.50 6.46 13.39
C ASP A 646 23.14 7.54 12.51
N THR A 647 23.72 7.15 11.38
CA THR A 647 24.42 8.07 10.47
C THR A 647 23.47 9.15 9.92
N LEU A 648 22.28 8.75 9.43
CA LEU A 648 21.30 9.71 8.93
C LEU A 648 20.79 10.62 10.07
N GLY A 649 20.50 10.05 11.23
CA GLY A 649 20.08 10.77 12.41
C GLY A 649 21.12 11.81 12.86
N TRP A 650 22.40 11.45 12.84
CA TRP A 650 23.50 12.34 13.19
C TRP A 650 23.70 13.47 12.17
N ILE A 651 23.52 13.17 10.88
CA ILE A 651 23.52 14.20 9.83
C ILE A 651 22.37 15.18 10.02
N LEU A 652 21.16 14.70 10.32
CA LEU A 652 20.00 15.55 10.61
C LEU A 652 20.23 16.39 11.88
N TYR A 653 20.88 15.82 12.90
CA TYR A 653 21.28 16.56 14.10
C TYR A 653 22.19 17.74 13.74
N LYS A 654 23.25 17.52 12.95
CA LYS A 654 24.15 18.61 12.52
C LYS A 654 23.46 19.67 11.66
N ARG A 655 22.41 19.29 10.93
CA ARG A 655 21.58 20.21 10.14
C ARG A 655 20.57 21.00 10.99
N GLY A 656 20.43 20.68 12.27
CA GLY A 656 19.47 21.30 13.18
C GLY A 656 18.06 20.68 13.13
N ASP A 657 17.87 19.59 12.38
CA ASP A 657 16.60 18.85 12.30
C ASP A 657 16.46 17.87 13.48
N TYR A 658 16.62 18.39 14.71
CA TYR A 658 16.76 17.60 15.94
C TYR A 658 15.59 16.65 16.23
N GLN A 659 14.37 17.01 15.82
CA GLN A 659 13.19 16.15 16.03
C GLN A 659 13.27 14.86 15.20
N GLN A 660 13.63 14.96 13.92
CA GLN A 660 13.79 13.78 13.06
C GLN A 660 15.05 13.00 13.46
N ALA A 661 16.11 13.72 13.83
CA ALA A 661 17.33 13.13 14.36
C ALA A 661 17.03 12.27 15.59
N SER A 662 16.30 12.79 16.58
CA SER A 662 15.97 12.05 17.81
C SER A 662 15.22 10.75 17.52
N THR A 663 14.27 10.73 16.58
CA THR A 663 13.57 9.50 16.21
C THR A 663 14.52 8.42 15.69
N LEU A 664 15.39 8.77 14.73
CA LEU A 664 16.31 7.82 14.11
C LEU A 664 17.44 7.39 15.06
N LEU A 665 17.98 8.34 15.83
CA LEU A 665 19.05 8.07 16.78
C LEU A 665 18.56 7.21 17.95
N HIS A 666 17.32 7.42 18.40
CA HIS A 666 16.72 6.56 19.43
C HIS A 666 16.46 5.14 18.92
N GLU A 667 16.01 5.00 17.66
CA GLU A 667 15.90 3.69 16.98
C GLU A 667 17.26 2.99 16.94
N ALA A 668 18.32 3.70 16.54
CA ALA A 668 19.67 3.18 16.50
C ALA A 668 20.16 2.76 17.89
N ALA A 669 20.04 3.64 18.89
CA ALA A 669 20.50 3.42 20.26
C ALA A 669 19.77 2.28 20.97
N THR A 670 18.53 1.98 20.59
CA THR A 670 17.79 0.83 21.09
C THR A 670 18.37 -0.49 20.56
N ASN A 671 18.77 -0.52 19.29
CA ASN A 671 19.29 -1.71 18.63
C ASN A 671 20.82 -1.89 18.81
N LEU A 672 21.53 -0.80 19.12
CA LEU A 672 22.98 -0.74 19.34
C LEU A 672 23.28 -0.23 20.76
N ALA A 673 22.65 -0.86 21.77
CA ALA A 673 22.68 -0.39 23.15
C ALA A 673 24.09 -0.26 23.76
N ASP A 674 25.05 -1.06 23.28
CA ASP A 674 26.43 -1.10 23.79
C ASP A 674 27.38 -0.14 23.06
N SER A 675 26.94 0.52 21.98
CA SER A 675 27.76 1.48 21.21
C SER A 675 27.76 2.85 21.89
N ALA A 676 28.93 3.29 22.37
CA ALA A 676 29.08 4.55 23.09
C ALA A 676 28.79 5.78 22.22
N ASP A 677 29.20 5.74 20.96
CA ASP A 677 28.97 6.78 19.95
C ASP A 677 27.48 6.94 19.61
N VAL A 678 26.75 5.84 19.41
CA VAL A 678 25.31 5.88 19.14
C VAL A 678 24.54 6.39 20.36
N GLN A 679 24.89 5.96 21.58
CA GLN A 679 24.29 6.49 22.81
C GLN A 679 24.59 7.99 22.98
N PHE A 680 25.78 8.44 22.58
CA PHE A 680 26.11 9.86 22.58
C PHE A 680 25.24 10.64 21.59
N HIS A 681 25.09 10.17 20.34
CA HIS A 681 24.24 10.84 19.36
C HIS A 681 22.78 10.94 19.83
N ASP A 682 22.19 9.84 20.33
CA ASP A 682 20.83 9.85 20.91
C ASP A 682 20.70 10.83 22.08
N GLY A 683 21.69 10.82 22.98
CA GLY A 683 21.77 11.72 24.12
C GLY A 683 21.82 13.20 23.70
N MET A 684 22.61 13.52 22.69
CA MET A 684 22.73 14.88 22.14
C MET A 684 21.43 15.33 21.45
N ALA A 685 20.81 14.48 20.64
CA ALA A 685 19.54 14.83 19.99
C ALA A 685 18.42 15.02 21.03
N SER A 686 18.34 14.12 22.01
CA SER A 686 17.42 14.24 23.15
C SER A 686 17.66 15.52 23.95
N TYR A 687 18.92 15.91 24.14
CA TYR A 687 19.29 17.16 24.80
C TYR A 687 18.78 18.37 24.03
N MET A 688 19.01 18.41 22.71
CA MET A 688 18.63 19.55 21.87
C MET A 688 17.12 19.72 21.70
N ILE A 689 16.32 18.66 21.83
CA ILE A 689 14.85 18.74 21.87
C ILE A 689 14.29 19.01 23.28
N GLY A 690 15.15 19.11 24.29
CA GLY A 690 14.76 19.37 25.69
C GLY A 690 14.25 18.14 26.44
N ASN A 691 14.42 16.93 25.92
CA ASN A 691 14.08 15.69 26.61
C ASN A 691 15.20 15.31 27.60
N THR A 692 15.28 16.08 28.70
CA THR A 692 16.37 16.02 29.68
C THR A 692 16.57 14.66 30.31
N GLN A 693 15.50 13.88 30.54
CA GLN A 693 15.60 12.56 31.15
C GLN A 693 16.17 11.53 30.17
N ALA A 694 15.68 11.50 28.93
CA ALA A 694 16.24 10.60 27.90
C ALA A 694 17.70 10.96 27.59
N ALA A 695 17.99 12.26 27.48
CA ALA A 695 19.34 12.77 27.28
C ALA A 695 20.29 12.29 28.39
N ARG A 696 19.87 12.41 29.66
CA ARG A 696 20.67 11.95 30.81
C ARG A 696 21.01 10.47 30.70
N VAL A 697 20.00 9.63 30.48
CA VAL A 697 20.18 8.16 30.41
C VAL A 697 21.14 7.76 29.29
N ALA A 698 20.96 8.32 28.09
CA ALA A 698 21.80 8.00 26.95
C ALA A 698 23.25 8.52 27.12
N LEU A 699 23.42 9.76 27.59
CA LEU A 699 24.76 10.33 27.85
C LEU A 699 25.50 9.61 28.99
N GLU A 700 24.81 9.17 30.04
CA GLU A 700 25.40 8.33 31.10
C GLU A 700 25.94 7.01 30.55
N LYS A 701 25.16 6.33 29.70
CA LYS A 701 25.61 5.11 29.03
C LYS A 701 26.84 5.36 28.16
N ALA A 702 26.83 6.44 27.37
CA ALA A 702 27.96 6.81 26.53
C ALA A 702 29.24 7.06 27.36
N VAL A 703 29.15 7.89 28.40
CA VAL A 703 30.32 8.28 29.23
C VAL A 703 30.87 7.10 30.04
N ASN A 704 30.01 6.19 30.52
CA ASN A 704 30.40 5.02 31.30
C ASN A 704 30.98 3.87 30.46
N SER A 705 30.98 3.98 29.13
CA SER A 705 31.61 2.99 28.27
C SER A 705 33.14 2.94 28.45
N ALA A 706 33.68 1.73 28.44
CA ALA A 706 35.12 1.47 28.50
C ALA A 706 35.85 1.93 27.23
N SER A 707 35.16 1.97 26.09
CA SER A 707 35.70 2.44 24.82
C SER A 707 35.78 3.97 24.79
N ASP A 708 36.83 4.50 24.18
CA ASP A 708 36.91 5.92 23.86
C ASP A 708 36.14 6.23 22.58
N PHE A 709 35.61 7.45 22.46
CA PHE A 709 34.84 7.88 21.29
C PHE A 709 34.89 9.41 21.12
N ASN A 710 34.69 9.87 19.88
CA ASN A 710 34.64 11.29 19.59
C ASN A 710 33.37 11.92 20.18
N GLY A 711 33.51 12.89 21.08
CA GLY A 711 32.39 13.53 21.78
C GLY A 711 32.25 13.16 23.27
N LYS A 712 33.11 12.30 23.82
CA LYS A 712 33.05 11.88 25.24
C LYS A 712 33.14 13.04 26.23
N ASP A 713 33.97 14.04 25.96
CA ASP A 713 34.08 15.24 26.79
C ASP A 713 32.85 16.16 26.66
N GLU A 714 32.28 16.27 25.46
CA GLU A 714 31.02 17.01 25.27
C GLU A 714 29.87 16.31 26.01
N ALA A 715 29.79 14.98 25.94
CA ALA A 715 28.81 14.18 26.68
C ALA A 715 28.88 14.46 28.19
N ARG A 716 30.10 14.50 28.77
CA ARG A 716 30.32 14.87 30.18
C ARG A 716 29.85 16.28 30.49
N GLN A 717 30.13 17.25 29.62
CA GLN A 717 29.69 18.64 29.80
C GLN A 717 28.16 18.76 29.79
N ARG A 718 27.47 18.12 28.82
CA ARG A 718 26.00 18.14 28.77
C ARG A 718 25.38 17.41 29.96
N LEU A 719 25.97 16.29 30.38
CA LEU A 719 25.51 15.57 31.57
C LEU A 719 25.65 16.40 32.85
N ALA A 720 26.70 17.22 32.97
CA ALA A 720 26.86 18.14 34.09
C ALA A 720 25.73 19.18 34.14
N VAL A 721 25.35 19.76 32.99
CA VAL A 721 24.20 20.69 32.89
C VAL A 721 22.87 20.03 33.28
N LEU A 722 22.69 18.75 32.91
CA LEU A 722 21.50 18.00 33.30
C LEU A 722 21.47 17.64 34.79
N SER A 723 22.63 17.57 35.45
CA SER A 723 22.76 17.09 36.84
C SER A 723 22.75 18.21 37.87
N SER A 724 23.26 19.40 37.53
CA SER A 724 23.45 20.49 38.50
C SER A 724 22.14 21.09 39.01
N GLY A 725 21.03 21.06 38.24
CA GLY A 725 19.74 21.69 38.60
C GLY A 725 19.82 23.19 38.93
N VAL A 726 21.01 23.77 38.78
CA VAL A 726 21.43 25.14 39.05
C VAL A 726 22.13 25.60 37.77
N PRO A 727 21.88 26.84 37.30
CA PRO A 727 22.54 27.38 36.11
C PRO A 727 24.05 27.27 36.27
N ALA A 728 24.78 27.14 35.15
CA ALA A 728 26.22 27.41 35.17
C ALA A 728 26.47 28.77 35.87
N PRO A 729 27.53 28.90 36.68
CA PRO A 729 27.81 30.16 37.34
C PRO A 729 28.03 31.25 36.29
N ASP A 730 27.41 32.39 36.57
CA ASP A 730 27.51 33.69 35.90
C ASP A 730 26.70 33.86 34.59
N ALA A 731 25.45 34.28 34.79
CA ALA A 731 24.89 35.30 33.90
C ALA A 731 25.86 36.50 33.87
N PRO A 732 26.08 37.16 32.72
CA PRO A 732 26.87 38.37 32.70
C PRO A 732 26.20 39.39 33.63
N SER A 733 26.92 39.82 34.67
CA SER A 733 26.61 41.05 35.38
C SER A 733 26.54 42.20 34.38
N GLU A 734 25.62 43.14 34.58
CA GLU A 734 25.41 44.35 33.74
C GLU A 734 26.63 45.28 33.62
N ASP A 735 27.78 44.93 34.19
CA ASP A 735 29.03 45.67 34.02
C ASP A 735 29.79 45.16 32.80
N GLY A 736 29.58 45.84 31.68
CA GLY A 736 30.32 45.63 30.45
C GLY A 736 31.82 45.88 30.63
N GLN A 737 32.64 44.90 30.26
CA GLN A 737 33.84 45.03 29.41
C GLN A 737 34.60 43.70 29.38
N GLY A 738 34.58 43.03 28.22
CA GLY A 738 35.37 41.82 27.98
C GLY A 738 35.03 41.19 26.63
N ALA A 739 35.71 41.62 25.57
CA ALA A 739 35.58 41.02 24.25
C ALA A 739 36.28 39.65 24.22
N GLY A 740 35.50 38.58 24.05
CA GLY A 740 35.99 37.21 23.85
C GLY A 740 34.86 36.21 23.58
N THR A 741 34.50 36.04 22.31
CA THR A 741 33.68 34.93 21.75
C THR A 741 32.49 34.44 22.59
N GLN A 742 31.33 35.08 22.43
CA GLN A 742 30.03 34.56 22.89
C GLN A 742 29.79 33.15 22.35
N LYS A 743 29.85 32.13 23.22
CA LYS A 743 29.33 30.80 22.91
C LYS A 743 27.80 30.92 22.71
N PRO A 744 27.20 30.23 21.72
CA PRO A 744 25.75 30.16 21.60
C PRO A 744 25.17 29.64 22.91
N ALA A 745 24.20 30.36 23.43
CA ALA A 745 23.68 30.09 24.75
C ALA A 745 22.79 28.82 24.71
N ASP A 746 23.11 27.87 25.58
CA ASP A 746 22.60 26.50 25.56
C ASP A 746 21.07 26.46 25.78
N PRO A 747 20.28 25.80 24.89
CA PRO A 747 18.83 25.80 24.99
C PRO A 747 18.31 25.23 26.30
N VAL A 748 18.97 24.20 26.85
CA VAL A 748 18.53 23.54 28.09
C VAL A 748 18.80 24.44 29.29
N VAL A 749 19.91 25.18 29.28
CA VAL A 749 20.21 26.17 30.34
C VAL A 749 19.15 27.26 30.38
N TRP A 750 18.79 27.83 29.22
CA TRP A 750 17.73 28.82 29.14
C TRP A 750 16.38 28.28 29.55
N MET A 751 16.04 27.05 29.17
CA MET A 751 14.81 26.38 29.60
C MET A 751 14.75 26.22 31.12
N GLN A 752 15.85 25.82 31.76
CA GLN A 752 15.92 25.70 33.22
C GLN A 752 15.77 27.05 33.91
N GLN A 753 16.44 28.09 33.40
CA GLN A 753 16.34 29.45 33.93
C GLN A 753 14.92 30.02 33.78
N ALA A 754 14.29 29.81 32.62
CA ALA A 754 12.90 30.20 32.37
C ALA A 754 11.96 29.55 33.39
N ALA A 755 12.09 28.24 33.62
CA ALA A 755 11.29 27.52 34.61
C ALA A 755 11.50 28.04 36.06
N GLN A 756 12.69 28.55 36.40
CA GLN A 756 12.93 29.20 37.69
C GLN A 756 12.21 30.55 37.78
N PHE A 757 12.26 31.37 36.74
CA PHE A 757 11.51 32.63 36.69
C PHE A 757 9.99 32.40 36.78
N GLU A 758 9.47 31.34 36.16
CA GLU A 758 8.06 30.95 36.30
C GLU A 758 7.70 30.61 37.75
N LYS A 759 8.54 29.86 38.47
CA LYS A 759 8.33 29.56 39.90
C LYS A 759 8.34 30.82 40.77
N GLN A 760 9.07 31.86 40.35
CA GLN A 760 9.14 33.17 41.01
C GLN A 760 8.02 34.12 40.54
N ALA A 761 7.11 33.67 39.66
CA ALA A 761 6.09 34.50 39.00
C ALA A 761 6.65 35.69 38.20
N ALA A 762 7.93 35.64 37.80
CA ALA A 762 8.58 36.63 36.94
C ALA A 762 8.34 36.29 35.45
N PHE A 763 7.08 36.33 35.02
CA PHE A 763 6.65 35.78 33.73
C PHE A 763 7.26 36.47 32.50
N ASP A 764 7.54 37.78 32.56
CA ASP A 764 8.24 38.49 31.47
C ASP A 764 9.65 37.93 31.28
N LYS A 765 10.40 37.79 32.39
CA LYS A 765 11.76 37.21 32.37
C LYS A 765 11.75 35.74 31.93
N ALA A 766 10.70 34.99 32.29
CA ALA A 766 10.52 33.62 31.84
C ALA A 766 10.30 33.55 30.31
N ALA A 767 9.46 34.42 29.77
CA ALA A 767 9.23 34.50 28.32
C ALA A 767 10.48 34.95 27.56
N ASP A 768 11.26 35.89 28.09
CA ASP A 768 12.55 36.29 27.49
C ASP A 768 13.53 35.12 27.47
N ALA A 769 13.67 34.40 28.59
CA ALA A 769 14.53 33.21 28.67
C ALA A 769 14.10 32.10 27.71
N TYR A 770 12.79 31.79 27.59
CA TYR A 770 12.31 30.84 26.58
C TYR A 770 12.56 31.33 25.15
N SER A 771 12.48 32.64 24.90
CA SER A 771 12.80 33.21 23.59
C SER A 771 14.27 33.07 23.25
N HIS A 772 15.19 33.24 24.22
CA HIS A 772 16.61 32.94 24.04
C HIS A 772 16.88 31.46 23.78
N ALA A 773 16.14 30.54 24.42
CA ALA A 773 16.23 29.12 24.09
C ALA A 773 15.89 28.87 22.60
N LEU A 774 14.92 29.61 22.05
CA LEU A 774 14.55 29.52 20.63
C LEU A 774 15.57 30.14 19.67
N GLU A 775 16.49 30.99 20.11
CA GLU A 775 17.57 31.49 19.25
C GLU A 775 18.54 30.35 18.88
N SER A 776 18.79 29.44 19.82
CA SER A 776 19.65 28.26 19.60
C SER A 776 18.91 27.08 18.96
N ASN A 777 17.61 26.93 19.23
CA ASN A 777 16.75 25.95 18.58
C ASN A 777 15.36 26.57 18.29
N PRO A 778 15.15 27.16 17.10
CA PRO A 778 13.88 27.79 16.73
C PRO A 778 12.67 26.85 16.70
N ARG A 779 12.92 25.53 16.72
CA ARG A 779 11.93 24.46 16.72
C ARG A 779 11.81 23.75 18.09
N LEU A 780 12.33 24.34 19.17
CA LEU A 780 12.23 23.77 20.52
C LEU A 780 10.77 23.80 21.00
N LEU A 781 10.07 22.69 20.80
CA LEU A 781 8.65 22.57 21.03
C LEU A 781 8.23 22.85 22.49
N PRO A 782 8.98 22.40 23.53
CA PRO A 782 8.69 22.77 24.90
C PRO A 782 8.69 24.29 25.15
N ALA A 783 9.66 25.02 24.58
CA ALA A 783 9.74 26.48 24.71
C ALA A 783 8.55 27.17 24.02
N LEU A 784 8.22 26.76 22.79
CA LEU A 784 7.08 27.30 22.06
C LEU A 784 5.76 27.08 22.81
N ARG A 785 5.55 25.89 23.39
CA ARG A 785 4.37 25.59 24.21
C ARG A 785 4.28 26.51 25.42
N ARG A 786 5.36 26.61 26.21
CA ARG A 786 5.38 27.50 27.40
C ARG A 786 5.19 28.96 27.03
N LEU A 787 5.80 29.42 25.94
CA LEU A 787 5.57 30.77 25.43
C LEU A 787 4.10 31.00 25.05
N THR A 788 3.46 30.07 24.35
CA THR A 788 2.03 30.19 24.05
C THR A 788 1.18 30.24 25.32
N GLU A 789 1.46 29.37 26.30
CA GLU A 789 0.74 29.32 27.58
C GLU A 789 0.91 30.60 28.40
N LEU A 790 2.14 31.12 28.53
CA LEU A 790 2.42 32.38 29.24
C LEU A 790 1.72 33.57 28.58
N ASN A 791 1.72 33.62 27.25
CA ASN A 791 1.06 34.67 26.49
C ASN A 791 -0.48 34.56 26.51
N LEU A 792 -1.03 33.36 26.63
CA LEU A 792 -2.46 33.12 26.86
C LEU A 792 -2.90 33.47 28.29
N GLY A 793 -2.05 33.20 29.28
CA GLY A 793 -2.33 33.37 30.70
C GLY A 793 -1.82 34.72 31.23
N PRO A 794 -0.75 34.72 32.05
CA PRO A 794 -0.35 35.89 32.84
C PRO A 794 0.07 37.11 32.00
N LEU A 795 0.63 36.94 30.81
CA LEU A 795 1.09 38.06 29.98
C LEU A 795 -0.02 38.67 29.11
N GLN A 796 -1.13 37.94 28.93
CA GLN A 796 -2.31 38.38 28.18
C GLN A 796 -2.01 38.99 26.79
N ASN A 797 -1.06 38.41 26.05
CA ASN A 797 -0.68 38.86 24.71
C ASN A 797 -1.11 37.85 23.65
N SER A 798 -2.35 37.99 23.18
CA SER A 798 -2.97 37.04 22.24
C SER A 798 -2.27 36.97 20.88
N ALA A 799 -1.66 38.07 20.41
CA ALA A 799 -0.92 38.09 19.15
C ALA A 799 0.33 37.20 19.21
N LYS A 800 1.14 37.34 20.28
CA LYS A 800 2.31 36.48 20.50
C LYS A 800 1.90 35.03 20.78
N ALA A 801 0.83 34.80 21.55
CA ALA A 801 0.31 33.46 21.79
C ALA A 801 -0.04 32.75 20.46
N LEU A 802 -0.72 33.44 19.55
CA LEU A 802 -1.07 32.93 18.23
C LEU A 802 0.18 32.62 17.39
N GLU A 803 1.18 33.50 17.41
CA GLU A 803 2.43 33.31 16.68
C GLU A 803 3.16 32.04 17.13
N PHE A 804 3.41 31.90 18.44
CA PHE A 804 4.11 30.74 18.98
C PHE A 804 3.29 29.46 18.85
N GLY A 805 1.96 29.53 19.04
CA GLY A 805 1.07 28.38 18.91
C GLY A 805 1.04 27.86 17.48
N LYS A 806 1.05 28.77 16.49
CA LYS A 806 1.14 28.41 15.07
C LYS A 806 2.47 27.73 14.75
N ARG A 807 3.58 28.26 15.25
CA ARG A 807 4.92 27.65 15.08
C ARG A 807 4.98 26.25 15.70
N ALA A 808 4.44 26.07 16.92
CA ALA A 808 4.34 24.76 17.56
C ALA A 808 3.52 23.78 16.69
N ARG A 809 2.38 24.22 16.17
CA ARG A 809 1.50 23.41 15.31
C ARG A 809 2.14 23.03 13.97
N GLN A 810 3.04 23.86 13.44
CA GLN A 810 3.81 23.54 12.23
C GLN A 810 4.88 22.47 12.47
N ILE A 811 5.39 22.37 13.70
CA ILE A 811 6.38 21.36 14.09
C ILE A 811 5.70 20.03 14.36
N ASP A 812 4.58 20.03 15.08
CA ASP A 812 3.76 18.84 15.32
C ASP A 812 2.28 19.12 15.00
N SER A 813 1.88 18.70 13.80
CA SER A 813 0.53 18.87 13.29
C SER A 813 -0.44 17.78 13.74
N ASN A 814 0.00 16.78 14.51
CA ASN A 814 -0.85 15.66 14.93
C ASN A 814 -1.04 15.61 16.44
N ASP A 815 -0.23 16.31 17.23
CA ASP A 815 -0.41 16.40 18.68
C ASP A 815 -1.73 17.16 19.04
N PRO A 816 -2.68 16.51 19.74
CA PRO A 816 -3.93 17.13 20.15
C PRO A 816 -3.77 18.20 21.25
N ASP A 817 -2.71 18.16 22.07
CA ASP A 817 -2.39 19.23 23.03
C ASP A 817 -1.97 20.52 22.32
N ILE A 818 -1.11 20.39 21.30
CA ILE A 818 -0.67 21.52 20.50
C ILE A 818 -1.81 22.07 19.67
N ALA A 819 -2.67 21.20 19.12
CA ALA A 819 -3.90 21.61 18.46
C ALA A 819 -4.79 22.42 19.42
N ALA A 820 -5.05 21.90 20.63
CA ALA A 820 -5.85 22.61 21.62
C ALA A 820 -5.25 23.96 22.01
N LEU A 821 -3.94 24.02 22.23
CA LEU A 821 -3.23 25.24 22.62
C LEU A 821 -3.24 26.30 21.50
N PHE A 822 -2.98 25.89 20.26
CA PHE A 822 -3.09 26.76 19.10
C PHE A 822 -4.52 27.25 18.89
N GLY A 823 -5.50 26.36 19.04
CA GLY A 823 -6.92 26.70 18.96
C GLY A 823 -7.36 27.74 20.00
N LYS A 824 -6.92 27.58 21.25
CA LYS A 824 -7.12 28.56 22.33
C LYS A 824 -6.47 29.91 21.99
N ALA A 825 -5.25 29.91 21.45
CA ALA A 825 -4.56 31.12 21.00
C ALA A 825 -5.27 31.82 19.83
N SER A 826 -5.76 31.06 18.85
CA SER A 826 -6.60 31.57 17.76
C SER A 826 -7.88 32.21 18.29
N TYR A 827 -8.54 31.59 19.28
CA TYR A 827 -9.74 32.16 19.89
C TYR A 827 -9.42 33.49 20.59
N ALA A 828 -8.38 33.53 21.42
CA ALA A 828 -7.95 34.75 22.13
C ALA A 828 -7.55 35.89 21.19
N ALA A 829 -7.04 35.57 20.00
CA ALA A 829 -6.71 36.54 18.96
C ALA A 829 -7.92 36.98 18.11
N GLY A 830 -9.12 36.45 18.36
CA GLY A 830 -10.34 36.76 17.59
C GLY A 830 -10.52 35.94 16.31
N ASN A 831 -9.64 34.97 16.02
CA ASN A 831 -9.69 34.14 14.82
C ASN A 831 -10.64 32.94 15.01
N PHE A 832 -11.94 33.21 15.18
CA PHE A 832 -12.92 32.21 15.62
C PHE A 832 -13.09 31.01 14.68
N GLN A 833 -13.07 31.21 13.36
CA GLN A 833 -13.20 30.10 12.40
C GLN A 833 -12.00 29.14 12.51
N GLN A 834 -10.79 29.68 12.57
CA GLN A 834 -9.58 28.88 12.76
C GLN A 834 -9.59 28.18 14.11
N ALA A 835 -10.02 28.87 15.16
CA ALA A 835 -10.16 28.27 16.49
C ALA A 835 -11.13 27.09 16.45
N TYR A 836 -12.30 27.24 15.82
CA TYR A 836 -13.30 26.19 15.68
C TYR A 836 -12.75 24.97 14.91
N ASP A 837 -12.16 25.18 13.73
CA ASP A 837 -11.66 24.08 12.89
C ASP A 837 -10.60 23.25 13.63
N VAL A 838 -9.68 23.91 14.35
CA VAL A 838 -8.61 23.24 15.10
C VAL A 838 -9.17 22.59 16.38
N LEU A 839 -9.98 23.30 17.16
CA LEU A 839 -10.51 22.79 18.43
C LEU A 839 -11.51 21.66 18.23
N GLN A 840 -12.22 21.61 17.11
CA GLN A 840 -13.11 20.49 16.79
C GLN A 840 -12.32 19.18 16.71
N SER A 841 -11.16 19.20 16.04
CA SER A 841 -10.27 18.04 15.97
C SER A 841 -9.70 17.68 17.36
N ALA A 842 -9.20 18.67 18.10
CA ALA A 842 -8.65 18.44 19.43
C ALA A 842 -9.69 17.88 20.42
N ALA A 843 -10.92 18.39 20.40
CA ALA A 843 -12.02 17.93 21.25
C ALA A 843 -12.48 16.51 20.89
N ARG A 844 -12.36 16.11 19.62
CA ARG A 844 -12.64 14.74 19.18
C ARG A 844 -11.65 13.74 19.76
N ASP A 845 -10.38 14.13 19.86
CA ASP A 845 -9.29 13.29 20.37
C ASP A 845 -9.20 13.33 21.91
N LYS A 846 -9.54 14.48 22.52
CA LYS A 846 -9.55 14.73 23.97
C LYS A 846 -10.96 14.88 24.53
N ARG A 847 -11.78 13.84 24.36
CA ARG A 847 -13.21 13.88 24.73
C ARG A 847 -13.49 14.04 26.22
N ASP A 848 -12.51 13.76 27.08
CA ASP A 848 -12.66 13.81 28.53
C ASP A 848 -11.86 14.95 29.17
N ASP A 849 -11.35 15.88 28.36
CA ASP A 849 -10.66 17.08 28.82
C ASP A 849 -11.65 18.27 28.87
N PRO A 850 -12.10 18.69 30.07
CA PRO A 850 -13.09 19.76 30.19
C PRO A 850 -12.59 21.10 29.66
N ASP A 851 -11.29 21.38 29.67
CA ASP A 851 -10.74 22.67 29.22
C ASP A 851 -10.71 22.74 27.69
N VAL A 852 -10.43 21.63 27.01
CA VAL A 852 -10.49 21.54 25.55
C VAL A 852 -11.93 21.62 25.07
N LEU A 853 -12.85 20.89 25.72
CA LEU A 853 -14.28 20.95 25.40
C LEU A 853 -14.86 22.35 25.62
N TYR A 854 -14.47 23.02 26.71
CA TYR A 854 -14.89 24.38 27.02
C TYR A 854 -14.42 25.37 25.94
N ALA A 855 -13.14 25.31 25.55
CA ALA A 855 -12.60 26.15 24.48
C ALA A 855 -13.28 25.87 23.13
N PHE A 856 -13.50 24.60 22.79
CA PHE A 856 -14.22 24.19 21.58
C PHE A 856 -15.64 24.76 21.57
N ALA A 857 -16.36 24.67 22.68
CA ALA A 857 -17.72 25.17 22.78
C ALA A 857 -17.81 26.68 22.54
N TRP A 858 -16.89 27.46 23.10
CA TRP A 858 -16.80 28.90 22.85
C TRP A 858 -16.48 29.22 21.39
N ALA A 859 -15.55 28.49 20.78
CA ALA A 859 -15.23 28.68 19.36
C ALA A 859 -16.43 28.33 18.46
N ALA A 860 -17.11 27.21 18.73
CA ALA A 860 -18.33 26.78 18.03
C ALA A 860 -19.44 27.83 18.16
N TYR A 861 -19.65 28.39 19.35
CA TYR A 861 -20.62 29.44 19.58
C TYR A 861 -20.29 30.71 18.76
N SER A 862 -19.02 31.12 18.73
CA SER A 862 -18.58 32.30 17.98
C SER A 862 -18.77 32.20 16.46
N VAL A 863 -18.85 30.99 15.91
CA VAL A 863 -19.14 30.73 14.48
C VAL A 863 -20.57 30.26 14.22
N GLY A 864 -21.46 30.38 15.21
CA GLY A 864 -22.89 30.05 15.07
C GLY A 864 -23.22 28.56 15.03
N ARG A 865 -22.32 27.69 15.51
CA ARG A 865 -22.57 26.24 15.71
C ARG A 865 -23.17 26.00 17.10
N GLU A 866 -24.33 26.61 17.36
CA GLU A 866 -24.95 26.63 18.69
C GLU A 866 -25.28 25.24 19.25
N ALA A 867 -25.68 24.29 18.39
CA ALA A 867 -25.96 22.92 18.80
C ALA A 867 -24.69 22.23 19.33
N GLU A 868 -23.60 22.30 18.57
CA GLU A 868 -22.30 21.73 18.97
C GLU A 868 -21.76 22.40 20.25
N ALA A 869 -21.90 23.73 20.35
CA ALA A 869 -21.50 24.48 21.53
C ALA A 869 -22.28 24.04 22.79
N LYS A 870 -23.60 23.86 22.67
CA LYS A 870 -24.45 23.39 23.79
C LYS A 870 -24.08 21.97 24.20
N ASP A 871 -23.90 21.06 23.26
CA ASP A 871 -23.56 19.67 23.56
C ASP A 871 -22.21 19.56 24.27
N ALA A 872 -21.22 20.32 23.79
CA ALA A 872 -19.92 20.40 24.44
C ALA A 872 -20.01 20.99 25.87
N MET A 873 -20.74 22.10 26.07
CA MET A 873 -20.92 22.69 27.42
C MET A 873 -21.71 21.79 28.38
N LYS A 874 -22.73 21.07 27.89
CA LYS A 874 -23.45 20.08 28.70
C LYS A 874 -22.50 19.01 29.21
N ARG A 875 -21.55 18.59 28.39
CA ARG A 875 -20.51 17.64 28.80
C ARG A 875 -19.55 18.27 29.81
N VAL A 876 -19.07 19.49 29.59
CA VAL A 876 -18.23 20.23 30.56
C VAL A 876 -18.93 20.34 31.93
N ALA A 877 -20.23 20.63 31.94
CA ALA A 877 -21.03 20.73 33.16
C ALA A 877 -21.07 19.43 34.00
N THR A 878 -20.79 18.27 33.41
CA THR A 878 -20.73 16.99 34.15
C THR A 878 -19.45 16.85 35.00
N PHE A 879 -18.39 17.59 34.69
CA PHE A 879 -17.10 17.53 35.40
C PHE A 879 -17.11 18.43 36.64
N ARG A 880 -17.61 17.93 37.77
CA ARG A 880 -17.81 18.70 39.02
C ARG A 880 -16.55 19.38 39.58
N ASN A 881 -15.36 18.86 39.27
CA ASN A 881 -14.08 19.41 39.74
C ASN A 881 -13.46 20.43 38.78
N SER A 882 -14.05 20.65 37.60
CA SER A 882 -13.55 21.66 36.66
C SER A 882 -14.02 23.06 37.07
N THR A 883 -13.11 24.04 37.02
CA THR A 883 -13.42 25.46 37.22
C THR A 883 -14.40 26.01 36.17
N ALA A 884 -14.51 25.35 35.02
CA ALA A 884 -15.42 25.75 33.94
C ALA A 884 -16.86 25.21 34.10
N SER A 885 -17.11 24.29 35.03
CA SER A 885 -18.40 23.60 35.17
C SER A 885 -19.57 24.55 35.46
N ALA A 886 -19.38 25.49 36.39
CA ALA A 886 -20.41 26.47 36.76
C ALA A 886 -20.75 27.42 35.60
N ASP A 887 -19.73 27.88 34.87
CA ASP A 887 -19.91 28.72 33.69
C ASP A 887 -20.60 27.97 32.55
N ALA A 888 -20.24 26.69 32.33
CA ALA A 888 -20.87 25.85 31.33
C ALA A 888 -22.38 25.64 31.59
N GLN A 889 -22.79 25.45 32.85
CA GLN A 889 -24.20 25.38 33.22
C GLN A 889 -24.93 26.68 32.91
N ARG A 890 -24.34 27.83 33.29
CA ARG A 890 -24.87 29.16 32.99
C ARG A 890 -24.99 29.40 31.48
N PHE A 891 -23.97 29.05 30.71
CA PHE A 891 -23.96 29.13 29.26
C PHE A 891 -25.15 28.36 28.66
N VAL A 892 -25.33 27.10 29.04
CA VAL A 892 -26.41 26.25 28.50
C VAL A 892 -27.78 26.87 28.78
N SER A 893 -28.03 27.34 30.00
CA SER A 893 -29.31 27.96 30.37
C SER A 893 -29.60 29.22 29.54
N LEU A 894 -28.61 30.06 29.28
CA LEU A 894 -28.79 31.30 28.51
C LEU A 894 -29.01 31.04 27.02
N VAL A 895 -28.22 30.14 26.42
CA VAL A 895 -28.33 29.83 24.99
C VAL A 895 -29.62 29.06 24.70
N GLU A 896 -30.05 28.14 25.58
CA GLU A 896 -31.35 27.45 25.41
C GLU A 896 -32.54 28.41 25.50
N ALA A 897 -32.50 29.38 26.42
CA ALA A 897 -33.55 30.39 26.54
C ALA A 897 -33.66 31.29 25.30
N ALA A 898 -32.54 31.58 24.63
CA ALA A 898 -32.52 32.35 23.38
C ALA A 898 -33.10 31.58 22.19
N SER A 899 -33.13 30.24 22.24
CA SER A 899 -33.62 29.38 21.15
C SER A 899 -35.10 28.97 21.25
N SER A 900 -35.82 29.30 22.33
CA SER A 900 -37.18 28.79 22.57
C SER A 900 -38.31 29.80 22.31
N ASP A 901 -39.31 29.43 21.51
CA ASP A 901 -40.52 30.26 21.24
C ASP A 901 -41.41 30.49 22.47
N LYS A 902 -41.25 29.68 23.53
CA LYS A 902 -41.98 29.78 24.79
C LYS A 902 -41.16 30.47 25.89
N GLY A 903 -40.81 31.72 25.64
CA GLY A 903 -40.70 32.73 26.70
C GLY A 903 -39.40 32.78 27.50
N THR A 904 -38.90 34.00 27.61
CA THR A 904 -37.88 34.52 28.55
C THR A 904 -38.19 34.31 30.05
N GLN A 905 -39.22 33.53 30.40
CA GLN A 905 -39.63 33.32 31.79
C GLN A 905 -38.70 32.29 32.47
N GLY A 906 -37.68 32.82 33.15
CA GLY A 906 -36.75 32.06 34.00
C GLY A 906 -35.29 32.46 33.80
N ALA A 907 -34.88 32.75 32.57
CA ALA A 907 -33.48 33.07 32.24
C ALA A 907 -33.10 34.55 32.40
N GLY A 908 -34.08 35.46 32.52
CA GLY A 908 -33.80 36.90 32.71
C GLY A 908 -33.03 37.22 34.01
N GLY A 909 -33.30 36.46 35.08
CA GLY A 909 -32.53 36.56 36.34
C GLY A 909 -31.08 36.11 36.15
N ILE A 910 -30.88 34.98 35.47
CA ILE A 910 -29.54 34.41 35.18
C ILE A 910 -28.73 35.37 34.30
N ALA A 911 -29.35 35.98 33.29
CA ALA A 911 -28.68 36.95 32.41
C ALA A 911 -28.27 38.21 33.17
N THR A 912 -29.14 38.72 34.05
CA THR A 912 -28.86 39.91 34.87
C THR A 912 -27.71 39.65 35.84
N GLU A 913 -27.72 38.49 36.50
CA GLU A 913 -26.63 38.07 37.41
C GLU A 913 -25.30 37.90 36.65
N ALA A 914 -25.34 37.28 35.47
CA ALA A 914 -24.17 37.10 34.63
C ALA A 914 -23.56 38.44 34.18
N LEU A 915 -24.40 39.41 33.77
CA LEU A 915 -23.94 40.74 33.36
C LEU A 915 -23.48 41.62 34.53
N ALA A 916 -23.98 41.37 35.74
CA ALA A 916 -23.45 42.01 36.95
C ALA A 916 -22.04 41.51 37.29
N ALA A 917 -21.75 40.23 37.02
CA ALA A 917 -20.43 39.63 37.23
C ALA A 917 -19.44 39.97 36.10
N ASP A 918 -19.88 39.91 34.85
CA ASP A 918 -19.14 40.30 33.66
C ASP A 918 -20.06 41.06 32.68
N PRO A 919 -19.97 42.40 32.61
CA PRO A 919 -20.79 43.22 31.72
C PRO A 919 -20.66 42.88 30.24
N ASN A 920 -19.63 42.11 29.85
CA ASN A 920 -19.35 41.71 28.48
C ASN A 920 -19.63 40.22 28.22
N TYR A 921 -20.33 39.53 29.13
CA TYR A 921 -20.62 38.11 28.97
C TYR A 921 -21.56 37.87 27.78
N VAL A 922 -20.98 37.37 26.68
CA VAL A 922 -21.62 37.34 25.36
C VAL A 922 -22.96 36.60 25.34
N PRO A 923 -23.12 35.39 25.92
CA PRO A 923 -24.42 34.69 25.92
C PRO A 923 -25.54 35.50 26.58
N ALA A 924 -25.24 36.24 27.65
CA ALA A 924 -26.23 37.08 28.33
C ALA A 924 -26.57 38.33 27.51
N LEU A 925 -25.58 38.99 26.89
CA LEU A 925 -25.82 40.11 25.97
C LEU A 925 -26.66 39.68 24.76
N MET A 926 -26.36 38.51 24.17
CA MET A 926 -27.11 37.97 23.04
C MET A 926 -28.57 37.67 23.43
N LEU A 927 -28.81 37.07 24.59
CA LEU A 927 -30.17 36.83 25.10
C LEU A 927 -30.93 38.14 25.36
N GLN A 928 -30.29 39.13 25.98
CA GLN A 928 -30.90 40.43 26.26
C GLN A 928 -31.23 41.20 24.98
N ALA A 929 -30.33 41.15 23.98
CA ALA A 929 -30.56 41.74 22.66
C ALA A 929 -31.76 41.08 21.98
N TRP A 930 -31.80 39.74 21.98
CA TRP A 930 -32.89 38.96 21.40
C TRP A 930 -34.24 39.23 22.08
N SER A 931 -34.28 39.32 23.42
CA SER A 931 -35.53 39.61 24.14
C SER A 931 -36.05 41.03 23.89
N THR A 932 -35.14 41.99 23.65
CA THR A 932 -35.49 43.42 23.48
C THR A 932 -35.93 43.73 22.05
N GLN A 933 -35.51 42.93 21.07
CA GLN A 933 -35.66 43.25 19.64
C GLN A 933 -37.12 43.38 19.18
N GLN A 934 -38.07 42.73 19.86
CA GLN A 934 -39.50 42.82 19.53
C GLN A 934 -40.13 44.14 20.00
N SER A 935 -39.66 44.70 21.12
CA SER A 935 -40.20 45.93 21.71
C SER A 935 -39.41 47.18 21.33
N ASP A 936 -38.09 47.08 21.19
CA ASP A 936 -37.19 48.19 20.88
C ASP A 936 -36.00 47.70 20.03
N LYS A 937 -36.14 47.83 18.71
CA LYS A 937 -35.09 47.46 17.75
C LYS A 937 -33.80 48.27 17.91
N GLN A 938 -33.88 49.53 18.35
CA GLN A 938 -32.69 50.37 18.52
C GLN A 938 -31.89 49.95 19.75
N ALA A 939 -32.56 49.62 20.86
CA ALA A 939 -31.91 49.08 22.03
C ALA A 939 -31.25 47.72 21.75
N ALA A 940 -31.93 46.83 21.02
CA ALA A 940 -31.35 45.54 20.61
C ALA A 940 -30.11 45.73 19.70
N ALA A 941 -30.17 46.66 18.74
CA ALA A 941 -29.03 46.96 17.86
C ALA A 941 -27.80 47.47 18.63
N LYS A 942 -28.00 48.24 19.72
CA LYS A 942 -26.91 48.68 20.60
C LYS A 942 -26.26 47.50 21.33
N LEU A 943 -27.05 46.55 21.83
CA LEU A 943 -26.54 45.36 22.52
C LEU A 943 -25.74 44.45 21.57
N TYR A 944 -26.23 44.18 20.36
CA TYR A 944 -25.44 43.44 19.37
C TYR A 944 -24.16 44.20 18.96
N SER A 945 -24.23 45.53 18.84
CA SER A 945 -23.04 46.35 18.57
C SER A 945 -22.03 46.31 19.72
N GLN A 946 -22.49 46.18 20.97
CA GLN A 946 -21.61 46.00 22.13
C GLN A 946 -20.81 44.70 22.01
N VAL A 947 -21.47 43.58 21.65
CA VAL A 947 -20.77 42.31 21.38
C VAL A 947 -19.72 42.48 20.28
N LEU A 948 -20.08 43.12 19.17
CA LEU A 948 -19.19 43.33 18.03
C LEU A 948 -18.05 44.31 18.29
N SER A 949 -18.21 45.24 19.23
CA SER A 949 -17.13 46.14 19.63
C SER A 949 -15.96 45.39 20.28
N ARG A 950 -16.26 44.27 20.94
CA ARG A 950 -15.27 43.40 21.56
C ARG A 950 -14.81 42.28 20.64
N PHE A 951 -15.75 41.70 19.91
CA PHE A 951 -15.53 40.56 19.02
C PHE A 951 -16.08 40.87 17.62
N PRO A 952 -15.32 41.61 16.79
CA PRO A 952 -15.78 42.08 15.49
C PRO A 952 -16.25 40.96 14.56
N ASP A 953 -15.65 39.77 14.66
CA ASP A 953 -15.93 38.59 13.83
C ASP A 953 -16.94 37.61 14.45
N PHE A 954 -17.66 38.00 15.51
CA PHE A 954 -18.66 37.14 16.15
C PHE A 954 -19.92 36.99 15.26
N GLY A 955 -19.99 35.86 14.54
CA GLY A 955 -20.97 35.62 13.48
C GLY A 955 -22.43 35.80 13.89
N PRO A 956 -22.88 35.24 15.03
CA PRO A 956 -24.27 35.36 15.45
C PRO A 956 -24.73 36.81 15.68
N ALA A 957 -23.91 37.67 16.29
CA ALA A 957 -24.27 39.08 16.49
C ALA A 957 -24.24 39.86 15.16
N GLN A 958 -23.28 39.57 14.27
CA GLN A 958 -23.25 40.16 12.92
C GLN A 958 -24.53 39.82 12.15
N LYS A 959 -24.98 38.55 12.19
CA LYS A 959 -26.21 38.08 11.57
C LYS A 959 -27.43 38.84 12.10
N GLN A 960 -27.61 38.85 13.42
CA GLN A 960 -28.80 39.46 14.03
C GLN A 960 -28.83 40.99 13.85
N LEU A 961 -27.67 41.66 13.96
CA LEU A 961 -27.59 43.10 13.70
C LEU A 961 -27.85 43.42 12.23
N ALA A 962 -27.33 42.62 11.29
CA ALA A 962 -27.60 42.80 9.87
C ALA A 962 -29.11 42.68 9.56
N ALA A 963 -29.78 41.69 10.13
CA ALA A 963 -31.22 41.50 9.96
C ALA A 963 -32.02 42.69 10.51
N LEU A 964 -31.67 43.21 11.69
CA LEU A 964 -32.35 44.38 12.28
C LEU A 964 -32.20 45.66 11.46
N LEU A 965 -31.05 45.84 10.81
CA LEU A 965 -30.74 47.03 10.03
C LEU A 965 -31.19 46.95 8.57
N ALA A 966 -31.57 45.76 8.07
CA ALA A 966 -31.86 45.52 6.66
C ALA A 966 -33.08 46.31 6.14
N ASP A 967 -34.04 46.59 7.02
CA ASP A 967 -35.30 47.26 6.66
C ASP A 967 -35.21 48.80 6.72
N ASP A 968 -34.13 49.36 7.29
CA ASP A 968 -33.90 50.81 7.38
C ASP A 968 -33.07 51.29 6.16
N PRO A 969 -33.67 52.06 5.22
CA PRO A 969 -32.96 52.51 4.01
C PRO A 969 -31.66 53.27 4.30
N ALA A 970 -31.58 53.98 5.43
CA ALA A 970 -30.37 54.72 5.81
C ALA A 970 -29.24 53.80 6.29
N GLN A 971 -29.55 52.56 6.69
CA GLN A 971 -28.60 51.62 7.29
C GLN A 971 -28.34 50.36 6.45
N GLN A 972 -29.00 50.22 5.29
CA GLN A 972 -28.83 49.07 4.37
C GLN A 972 -27.37 48.81 3.95
N ALA A 973 -26.55 49.86 3.80
CA ALA A 973 -25.14 49.69 3.47
C ALA A 973 -24.37 48.97 4.59
N LYS A 974 -24.61 49.37 5.84
CA LYS A 974 -24.03 48.76 7.04
C LYS A 974 -24.57 47.35 7.27
N ALA A 975 -25.88 47.15 7.06
CA ALA A 975 -26.51 45.82 7.11
C ALA A 975 -25.85 44.84 6.14
N PHE A 976 -25.56 45.29 4.91
CA PHE A 976 -24.90 44.50 3.90
C PHE A 976 -23.47 44.11 4.29
N GLU A 977 -22.69 45.04 4.83
CA GLU A 977 -21.33 44.76 5.31
C GLU A 977 -21.32 43.73 6.44
N LEU A 978 -22.21 43.88 7.41
CA LEU A 978 -22.38 42.95 8.53
C LEU A 978 -22.81 41.55 8.06
N ALA A 979 -23.76 41.48 7.12
CA ALA A 979 -24.21 40.20 6.57
C ALA A 979 -23.08 39.49 5.78
N MET A 980 -22.28 40.26 5.02
CA MET A 980 -21.11 39.74 4.32
C MET A 980 -20.04 39.22 5.28
N ALA A 981 -19.82 39.94 6.40
CA ALA A 981 -18.90 39.50 7.44
C ALA A 981 -19.39 38.21 8.11
N ALA A 982 -20.68 38.15 8.49
CA ALA A 982 -21.29 36.96 9.09
C ALA A 982 -21.20 35.73 8.19
N ARG A 983 -21.25 35.92 6.86
CA ARG A 983 -21.19 34.80 5.90
C ARG A 983 -19.84 34.10 5.89
N ARG A 984 -18.77 34.77 6.35
CA ARG A 984 -17.43 34.17 6.46
C ARG A 984 -17.37 33.08 7.52
N THR A 985 -18.09 33.24 8.63
CA THR A 985 -18.14 32.29 9.74
C THR A 985 -19.38 31.38 9.68
N MET A 986 -20.47 31.86 9.07
CA MET A 986 -21.75 31.16 8.93
C MET A 986 -22.16 30.95 7.46
N PRO A 987 -21.35 30.26 6.63
CA PRO A 987 -21.57 30.14 5.19
C PRO A 987 -22.82 29.32 4.79
N ASN A 988 -23.44 28.63 5.74
CA ASN A 988 -24.58 27.72 5.52
C ASN A 988 -25.85 28.18 6.23
N ASP A 989 -25.83 29.34 6.89
CA ASP A 989 -27.00 29.85 7.60
C ASP A 989 -28.05 30.37 6.61
N VAL A 990 -29.30 29.93 6.78
CA VAL A 990 -30.42 30.17 5.86
C VAL A 990 -30.93 31.61 5.98
N GLU A 991 -31.20 32.07 7.20
CA GLU A 991 -31.68 33.44 7.48
C GLU A 991 -30.68 34.50 7.00
N LEU A 992 -29.39 34.21 7.16
CA LEU A 992 -28.31 35.05 6.67
C LEU A 992 -28.27 35.10 5.14
N ALA A 993 -28.45 33.95 4.47
CA ALA A 993 -28.51 33.89 3.01
C ALA A 993 -29.68 34.73 2.47
N GLU A 994 -30.86 34.63 3.07
CA GLU A 994 -32.05 35.41 2.70
C GLU A 994 -31.83 36.92 2.90
N THR A 995 -31.23 37.31 4.03
CA THR A 995 -30.88 38.71 4.32
C THR A 995 -29.90 39.25 3.28
N LEU A 996 -28.87 38.48 2.92
CA LEU A 996 -27.91 38.86 1.88
C LEU A 996 -28.54 38.93 0.49
N VAL A 997 -29.46 38.05 0.16
CA VAL A 997 -30.17 38.04 -1.12
C VAL A 997 -31.00 39.31 -1.27
N ARG A 998 -31.81 39.66 -0.26
CA ARG A 998 -32.61 40.90 -0.28
C ARG A 998 -31.74 42.15 -0.42
N LEU A 999 -30.67 42.26 0.38
CA LEU A 999 -29.76 43.40 0.35
C LEU A 999 -28.97 43.49 -0.97
N SER A 1000 -28.48 42.36 -1.49
CA SER A 1000 -27.73 42.31 -2.76
C SER A 1000 -28.63 42.65 -3.94
N TYR A 1001 -29.86 42.14 -3.95
CA TYR A 1001 -30.84 42.42 -5.00
C TYR A 1001 -31.21 43.92 -5.03
N GLY A 1002 -31.49 44.53 -3.87
CA GLY A 1002 -31.74 45.97 -3.76
C GLY A 1002 -30.57 46.84 -4.24
N ARG A 1003 -29.33 46.38 -4.03
CA ARG A 1003 -28.11 47.01 -4.53
C ARG A 1003 -27.78 46.70 -6.00
N LYS A 1004 -28.63 45.92 -6.69
CA LYS A 1004 -28.43 45.45 -8.07
C LYS A 1004 -27.17 44.59 -8.26
N ASP A 1005 -26.67 43.95 -7.21
CA ASP A 1005 -25.57 42.97 -7.30
C ASP A 1005 -26.12 41.58 -7.58
N TYR A 1006 -26.66 41.42 -8.80
CA TYR A 1006 -27.33 40.21 -9.22
C TYR A 1006 -26.38 39.00 -9.30
N ARG A 1007 -25.09 39.21 -9.57
CA ARG A 1007 -24.09 38.13 -9.56
C ARG A 1007 -23.97 37.50 -8.18
N ARG A 1008 -23.96 38.31 -7.12
CA ARG A 1008 -23.92 37.78 -5.75
C ARG A 1008 -25.21 37.05 -5.38
N VAL A 1009 -26.37 37.56 -5.80
CA VAL A 1009 -27.65 36.88 -5.58
C VAL A 1009 -27.63 35.46 -6.16
N VAL A 1010 -27.16 35.30 -7.41
CA VAL A 1010 -27.00 33.98 -8.05
C VAL A 1010 -26.04 33.10 -7.25
N GLN A 1011 -24.84 33.61 -6.92
CA GLN A 1011 -23.83 32.84 -6.18
C GLN A 1011 -24.34 32.33 -4.82
N VAL A 1012 -25.01 33.19 -4.04
CA VAL A 1012 -25.52 32.84 -2.71
C VAL A 1012 -26.62 31.79 -2.81
N LEU A 1013 -27.55 31.95 -3.75
CA LEU A 1013 -28.70 31.04 -3.90
C LEU A 1013 -28.31 29.69 -4.53
N GLU A 1014 -27.38 29.66 -5.48
CA GLU A 1014 -26.83 28.41 -6.02
C GLU A 1014 -26.08 27.62 -4.95
N GLN A 1015 -25.34 28.30 -4.06
CA GLN A 1015 -24.70 27.65 -2.92
C GLN A 1015 -25.72 27.07 -1.94
N SER A 1016 -26.76 27.84 -1.59
CA SER A 1016 -27.84 27.36 -0.72
C SER A 1016 -28.60 26.17 -1.32
N GLN A 1017 -28.82 26.17 -2.64
CA GLN A 1017 -29.51 25.09 -3.37
C GLN A 1017 -28.79 23.74 -3.28
N ARG A 1018 -27.46 23.73 -3.12
CA ARG A 1018 -26.68 22.49 -2.94
C ARG A 1018 -26.94 21.82 -1.59
N GLN A 1019 -27.50 22.54 -0.62
CA GLN A 1019 -27.71 22.07 0.75
C GLN A 1019 -29.18 21.74 1.02
N LYS A 1020 -30.10 22.60 0.57
CA LYS A 1020 -31.55 22.40 0.68
C LYS A 1020 -32.25 22.95 -0.56
N PRO A 1021 -33.36 22.34 -1.02
CA PRO A 1021 -34.18 22.93 -2.08
C PRO A 1021 -34.59 24.37 -1.75
N LEU A 1022 -34.48 25.27 -2.73
CA LEU A 1022 -34.86 26.68 -2.59
C LEU A 1022 -36.39 26.83 -2.49
N GLU A 1023 -36.83 27.72 -1.61
CA GLU A 1023 -38.24 28.09 -1.47
C GLU A 1023 -38.70 29.02 -2.60
N ALA A 1024 -40.01 29.20 -2.77
CA ALA A 1024 -40.60 29.95 -3.88
C ALA A 1024 -40.03 31.38 -4.01
N SER A 1025 -39.88 32.10 -2.90
CA SER A 1025 -39.30 33.46 -2.89
C SER A 1025 -37.81 33.47 -3.26
N SER A 1026 -37.04 32.48 -2.77
CA SER A 1026 -35.62 32.34 -3.16
C SER A 1026 -35.45 32.01 -4.64
N LEU A 1027 -36.30 31.14 -5.19
CA LEU A 1027 -36.34 30.84 -6.63
C LEU A 1027 -36.71 32.07 -7.45
N PHE A 1028 -37.63 32.90 -6.96
CA PHE A 1028 -37.97 34.18 -7.57
C PHE A 1028 -36.75 35.09 -7.68
N TYR A 1029 -36.06 35.38 -6.56
CA TYR A 1029 -34.87 36.24 -6.58
C TYR A 1029 -33.74 35.67 -7.47
N LEU A 1030 -33.55 34.34 -7.49
CA LEU A 1030 -32.57 33.70 -8.38
C LEU A 1030 -32.92 33.90 -9.86
N GLY A 1031 -34.18 33.61 -10.23
CA GLY A 1031 -34.64 33.76 -11.61
C GLY A 1031 -34.62 35.21 -12.10
N MET A 1032 -34.98 36.16 -11.23
CA MET A 1032 -34.90 37.60 -11.52
C MET A 1032 -33.45 38.05 -11.71
N ALA A 1033 -32.53 37.62 -10.84
CA ALA A 1033 -31.11 37.93 -10.96
C ALA A 1033 -30.48 37.34 -12.23
N GLN A 1034 -30.81 36.08 -12.56
CA GLN A 1034 -30.38 35.44 -13.82
C GLN A 1034 -30.87 36.20 -15.05
N SER A 1035 -32.11 36.70 -15.02
CA SER A 1035 -32.67 37.53 -16.10
C SER A 1035 -31.87 38.81 -16.29
N GLN A 1036 -31.55 39.53 -15.19
CA GLN A 1036 -30.73 40.76 -15.22
C GLN A 1036 -29.28 40.50 -15.70
N LEU A 1037 -28.78 39.28 -15.57
CA LEU A 1037 -27.47 38.85 -16.07
C LEU A 1037 -27.49 38.26 -17.49
N ASN A 1038 -28.61 38.38 -18.22
CA ASN A 1038 -28.83 37.81 -19.55
C ASN A 1038 -28.72 36.27 -19.63
N GLN A 1039 -28.91 35.56 -18.51
CA GLN A 1039 -28.94 34.09 -18.47
C GLN A 1039 -30.35 33.56 -18.74
N ARG A 1040 -30.90 33.90 -19.91
CA ARG A 1040 -32.33 33.73 -20.23
C ARG A 1040 -32.88 32.30 -20.09
N PRO A 1041 -32.22 31.23 -20.56
CA PRO A 1041 -32.73 29.87 -20.40
C PRO A 1041 -32.84 29.47 -18.91
N ALA A 1042 -31.81 29.79 -18.13
CA ALA A 1042 -31.79 29.51 -16.70
C ALA A 1042 -32.84 30.34 -15.93
N ALA A 1043 -32.99 31.63 -16.27
CA ALA A 1043 -33.99 32.51 -15.68
C ALA A 1043 -35.42 31.99 -15.94
N ARG A 1044 -35.69 31.53 -17.18
CA ARG A 1044 -36.99 30.96 -17.55
C ARG A 1044 -37.33 29.72 -16.72
N ASP A 1045 -36.40 28.78 -16.64
CA ASP A 1045 -36.61 27.53 -15.89
C ASP A 1045 -36.77 27.81 -14.38
N THR A 1046 -36.00 28.75 -13.84
CA THR A 1046 -36.03 29.07 -12.41
C THR A 1046 -37.30 29.83 -12.01
N LEU A 1047 -37.73 30.83 -12.79
CA LEU A 1047 -38.98 31.56 -12.51
C LEU A 1047 -40.22 30.67 -12.66
N ALA A 1048 -40.22 29.75 -13.64
CA ALA A 1048 -41.28 28.76 -13.77
C ALA A 1048 -41.36 27.82 -12.55
N LYS A 1049 -40.19 27.39 -12.03
CA LYS A 1049 -40.11 26.62 -10.78
C LYS A 1049 -40.60 27.42 -9.57
N ALA A 1050 -40.31 28.73 -9.49
CA ALA A 1050 -40.78 29.59 -8.41
C ALA A 1050 -42.32 29.62 -8.35
N LEU A 1051 -42.98 29.82 -9.50
CA LEU A 1051 -44.44 29.80 -9.62
C LEU A 1051 -45.03 28.42 -9.29
N ALA A 1052 -44.41 27.35 -9.79
CA ALA A 1052 -44.83 25.98 -9.48
C ALA A 1052 -44.67 25.63 -7.99
N ALA A 1053 -43.71 26.26 -7.30
CA ALA A 1053 -43.50 26.12 -5.86
C ALA A 1053 -44.46 26.99 -5.02
N GLY A 1054 -45.45 27.65 -5.63
CA GLY A 1054 -46.47 28.42 -4.93
C GLY A 1054 -46.13 29.89 -4.68
N LEU A 1055 -45.29 30.52 -5.53
CA LEU A 1055 -45.08 31.97 -5.49
C LEU A 1055 -46.41 32.71 -5.75
N THR A 1056 -46.78 33.64 -4.87
CA THR A 1056 -48.05 34.39 -4.94
C THR A 1056 -47.84 35.90 -4.77
N GLY A 1057 -48.84 36.70 -5.17
CA GLY A 1057 -48.84 38.14 -4.97
C GLY A 1057 -47.96 38.90 -5.98
N PRO A 1058 -47.48 40.11 -5.64
CA PRO A 1058 -46.75 40.98 -6.57
C PRO A 1058 -45.49 40.34 -7.19
N GLU A 1059 -44.81 39.45 -6.45
CA GLU A 1059 -43.65 38.72 -6.94
C GLU A 1059 -44.02 37.73 -8.05
N ALA A 1060 -45.19 37.09 -7.97
CA ALA A 1060 -45.69 36.18 -9.00
C ALA A 1060 -46.09 36.92 -10.28
N ASP A 1061 -46.70 38.11 -10.14
CA ASP A 1061 -47.06 38.96 -11.28
C ASP A 1061 -45.81 39.42 -12.04
N GLU A 1062 -44.77 39.87 -11.31
CA GLU A 1062 -43.51 40.27 -11.91
C GLU A 1062 -42.77 39.09 -12.56
N ALA A 1063 -42.77 37.91 -11.93
CA ALA A 1063 -42.19 36.69 -12.50
C ALA A 1063 -42.86 36.32 -13.85
N ASN A 1064 -44.19 36.38 -13.91
CA ASN A 1064 -44.94 36.14 -15.14
C ASN A 1064 -44.63 37.17 -16.22
N ARG A 1065 -44.51 38.46 -15.87
CA ARG A 1065 -44.14 39.52 -16.82
C ARG A 1065 -42.77 39.23 -17.46
N VAL A 1066 -41.78 38.92 -16.64
CA VAL A 1066 -40.41 38.64 -17.11
C VAL A 1066 -40.35 37.36 -17.95
N LEU A 1067 -41.13 36.32 -17.62
CA LEU A 1067 -41.22 35.09 -18.43
C LEU A 1067 -41.77 35.36 -19.84
N VAL A 1068 -42.76 36.26 -19.98
CA VAL A 1068 -43.28 36.70 -21.27
C VAL A 1068 -42.24 37.49 -22.05
N GLU A 1069 -41.50 38.38 -21.39
CA GLU A 1069 -40.41 39.16 -22.01
C GLU A 1069 -39.29 38.26 -22.54
N ILE A 1070 -38.87 37.26 -21.74
CA ILE A 1070 -37.84 36.28 -22.13
C ILE A 1070 -38.30 35.44 -23.33
N SER A 1071 -39.60 35.12 -23.44
CA SER A 1071 -40.13 34.27 -24.51
C SER A 1071 -40.34 35.00 -25.86
N ARG A 1072 -40.27 36.34 -25.87
CA ARG A 1072 -40.43 37.18 -27.08
C ARG A 1072 -39.11 37.51 -27.78
N GLN A 1073 -37.98 37.26 -27.12
CA GLN A 1073 -36.62 37.54 -27.62
C GLN A 1073 -35.88 36.24 -27.91
#